data_AF-A0A2N2H841-F1
#
_entry.id   AF-A0A2N2H841-F1
#
_cell.length_a   1.000
_cell.length_b   1.000
_cell.length_c   1.000
_cell.angle_alpha   90.00
_cell.angle_beta   90.00
_cell.angle_gamma   90.00
#
_symmetry.space_group_name_H-M   'P 1'
#
loop_
_entity.id
_entity.type
_entity.pdbx_description
1 polymer ?
#
loop_
_entity_poly.entity_id
_entity_poly.type
_entity_poly.pdbx_seq_one_letter_code
_entity_poly.pdbx_strand_id
1 'polypeptide(L)'
;GNIHVTVTRHYGETAKEKSDELLLHMFIAVFSVTVLIWITLGRREAGVVALAIPVTLALTLAVFSLYGYPLNRITLFALIFSIGILVDDAIVVVENVVRHYRLPENRDKPFREVAIEAVDEVGNPTILATLTVIAAILPMAFVGGLMGHYMRPIPVGATFAMLFSLLVAFIVTPWASMHLLRRRAGAAGHDHSEKDDWSIRLYRRLMDPLISRPPLRWAFLAAVVLMLLASFVLVMVGWVKVKMLPFDNKSEFQVIIDMPETATLESTANVALEMGNYLRTVNEVTNFEIYAGTASPMNFNGLVRHYFLRQGPNVADIQVNLVEKGSRKVQSHEIAKRVRPPLKKIADRHGARVKIAEVPPGPPVLSTLVAEIYGPDYDRQREIALKVERIFEETEGVVDVDRYMEKGQDWFEIAVDKEKAALHGISAAQIDNTVRMALKGEKVGLLHDPREKEDVPIVIRLPLEDRSGIRQMTSMKMLSADGRLVALSDLVSAGKIPMDRSIYHKNLMPVVYVVGDVAGVKESPVYAILEMQKKIDEISLPEGYRIEQHTSRIPRTDQRYAMKWDGEWHITYEVFRDLGIAFAVVLVLIFILVVGWFQSLSTPLVIMAAIPFSLIGILPAHGLLGAFFTATSMIGFIAGAGIVVRNSIILVDFIELRIAQGMPLHEAVVDAGAVRFRPMMLTAAAVVVAAMVILFDPIFQGLAISLMAGEVASLFLSRAAVPILYYMDKRYELAHGHTIGSKQ
;
A
#
# COMPACT_ATOMS: atom_id res chain seq x y z
N GLY A 1 -17.74 -44.20 -14.08
CA GLY A 1 -17.98 -42.79 -13.74
C GLY A 1 -16.69 -42.04 -13.95
N ASN A 2 -16.61 -41.23 -15.01
CA ASN A 2 -15.40 -40.53 -15.44
C ASN A 2 -15.51 -39.02 -15.16
N ILE A 3 -16.04 -38.63 -14.01
CA ILE A 3 -16.15 -37.21 -13.64
C ILE A 3 -14.95 -36.87 -12.76
N HIS A 4 -14.09 -35.98 -13.25
CA HIS A 4 -13.00 -35.40 -12.48
C HIS A 4 -13.39 -33.97 -12.10
N VAL A 5 -13.43 -33.67 -10.80
CA VAL A 5 -13.69 -32.33 -10.28
C VAL A 5 -12.38 -31.75 -9.78
N THR A 6 -12.02 -30.58 -10.27
CA THR A 6 -10.80 -29.87 -9.87
C THR A 6 -11.19 -28.50 -9.33
N VAL A 7 -10.68 -28.14 -8.15
CA VAL A 7 -10.84 -26.80 -7.58
C VAL A 7 -9.74 -25.92 -8.15
N THR A 8 -10.12 -24.93 -8.95
CA THR A 8 -9.17 -24.00 -9.58
C THR A 8 -8.97 -22.73 -8.75
N ARG A 9 -9.89 -22.43 -7.82
CA ARG A 9 -9.80 -21.24 -6.95
C ARG A 9 -10.40 -21.49 -5.57
N HIS A 10 -9.61 -21.25 -4.51
CA HIS A 10 -10.03 -21.49 -3.13
C HIS A 10 -9.60 -20.36 -2.16
N TYR A 11 -10.34 -19.25 -2.16
CA TYR A 11 -10.02 -18.11 -1.27
C TYR A 11 -10.13 -18.39 0.23
N GLY A 12 -10.90 -19.39 0.65
CA GLY A 12 -10.92 -19.82 2.06
C GLY A 12 -9.55 -20.29 2.55
N GLU A 13 -8.82 -21.05 1.72
CA GLU A 13 -7.49 -21.57 2.04
C GLU A 13 -6.48 -20.42 2.06
N THR A 14 -6.50 -19.55 1.04
CA THR A 14 -5.64 -18.37 0.99
C THR A 14 -5.90 -17.40 2.16
N ALA A 15 -7.14 -17.29 2.64
CA ALA A 15 -7.48 -16.46 3.80
C ALA A 15 -6.95 -17.08 5.10
N LYS A 16 -7.11 -18.40 5.26
CA LYS A 16 -6.58 -19.16 6.39
C LYS A 16 -5.05 -19.09 6.46
N GLU A 17 -4.36 -19.39 5.36
CA GLU A 17 -2.90 -19.33 5.26
C GLU A 17 -2.37 -17.96 5.70
N LYS A 18 -2.99 -16.87 5.22
CA LYS A 18 -2.63 -15.50 5.61
C LYS A 18 -2.89 -15.21 7.08
N SER A 19 -4.02 -15.68 7.63
CA SER A 19 -4.32 -15.50 9.05
C SER A 19 -3.31 -16.24 9.92
N ASP A 20 -3.01 -17.50 9.60
CA ASP A 20 -2.11 -18.36 10.35
C ASP A 20 -0.67 -17.83 10.30
N GLU A 21 -0.20 -17.40 9.14
CA GLU A 21 1.13 -16.77 8.97
C GLU A 21 1.27 -15.49 9.82
N LEU A 22 0.25 -14.64 9.84
CA LEU A 22 0.30 -13.39 10.61
C LEU A 22 0.21 -13.61 12.12
N LEU A 23 -0.58 -14.60 12.56
CA LEU A 23 -0.59 -15.03 13.96
C LEU A 23 0.76 -15.61 14.37
N LEU A 24 1.40 -16.39 13.49
CA LEU A 24 2.76 -16.88 13.69
C LEU A 24 3.75 -15.71 13.78
N HIS A 25 3.69 -14.72 12.88
CA HIS A 25 4.52 -13.53 12.94
C HIS A 25 4.31 -12.75 14.24
N MET A 26 3.07 -12.55 14.67
CA MET A 26 2.78 -11.91 15.95
C MET A 26 3.40 -12.70 17.12
N PHE A 27 3.26 -14.02 17.14
CA PHE A 27 3.88 -14.87 18.16
C PHE A 27 5.41 -14.76 18.15
N ILE A 28 6.04 -14.84 16.97
CA ILE A 28 7.48 -14.67 16.80
C ILE A 28 7.93 -13.29 17.29
N ALA A 29 7.18 -12.22 17.03
CA ALA A 29 7.50 -10.88 17.50
C ALA A 29 7.45 -10.80 19.04
N VAL A 30 6.38 -11.28 19.67
CA VAL A 30 6.26 -11.32 21.14
C VAL A 30 7.40 -12.13 21.75
N PHE A 31 7.68 -13.31 21.19
CA PHE A 31 8.73 -14.20 21.68
C PHE A 31 10.11 -13.57 21.51
N SER A 32 10.42 -13.00 20.35
CA SER A 32 11.73 -12.40 20.05
C SER A 32 12.03 -11.20 20.93
N VAL A 33 11.02 -10.34 21.16
CA VAL A 33 11.15 -9.21 22.11
C VAL A 33 11.35 -9.73 23.54
N THR A 34 10.59 -10.75 23.96
CA THR A 34 10.78 -11.38 25.28
C THR A 34 12.19 -11.96 25.46
N VAL A 35 12.72 -12.63 24.44
CA VAL A 35 14.09 -13.18 24.45
C VAL A 35 15.13 -12.07 24.50
N LEU A 36 14.94 -10.97 23.77
CA LEU A 36 15.82 -9.80 23.85
C LEU A 36 15.89 -9.25 25.29
N ILE A 37 14.74 -9.11 25.96
CA ILE A 37 14.68 -8.69 27.37
C ILE A 37 15.35 -9.72 28.29
N TRP A 38 15.17 -11.01 28.01
CA TRP A 38 15.79 -12.07 28.81
C TRP A 38 17.32 -11.96 28.76
N ILE A 39 17.90 -11.73 27.58
CA ILE A 39 19.36 -11.60 27.40
C ILE A 39 19.91 -10.32 28.06
N THR A 40 19.17 -9.22 28.00
CA THR A 40 19.67 -7.89 28.39
C THR A 40 19.43 -7.53 29.86
N LEU A 41 18.28 -7.94 30.41
CA LEU A 41 17.76 -7.55 31.72
C LEU A 41 17.70 -8.74 32.68
N GLY A 42 17.28 -9.90 32.17
CA GLY A 42 17.20 -11.15 32.93
C GLY A 42 15.88 -11.89 32.75
N ARG A 43 15.84 -13.15 33.21
CA ARG A 43 14.70 -14.06 32.98
C ARG A 43 13.41 -13.63 33.67
N ARG A 44 13.50 -12.87 34.76
CA ARG A 44 12.33 -12.49 35.57
C ARG A 44 11.70 -11.21 35.02
N GLU A 45 12.54 -10.28 34.62
CA GLU A 45 12.25 -9.02 33.93
C GLU A 45 11.56 -9.32 32.60
N ALA A 46 12.10 -10.27 31.83
CA ALA A 46 11.45 -10.78 30.62
C ALA A 46 10.07 -11.39 30.90
N GLY A 47 9.90 -12.08 32.03
CA GLY A 47 8.60 -12.62 32.44
C GLY A 47 7.55 -11.54 32.71
N VAL A 48 7.95 -10.38 33.22
CA VAL A 48 7.03 -9.23 33.41
C VAL A 48 6.59 -8.68 32.05
N VAL A 49 7.52 -8.46 31.13
CA VAL A 49 7.23 -7.96 29.78
C VAL A 49 6.38 -8.96 28.98
N ALA A 50 6.69 -10.26 29.09
CA ALA A 50 5.93 -11.34 28.44
C ALA A 50 4.47 -11.42 28.91
N LEU A 51 4.16 -10.96 30.12
CA LEU A 51 2.79 -10.85 30.61
C LEU A 51 2.10 -9.56 30.12
N ALA A 52 2.84 -8.45 30.05
CA ALA A 52 2.28 -7.17 29.63
C ALA A 52 1.80 -7.17 28.18
N ILE A 53 2.57 -7.79 27.26
CA ILE A 53 2.25 -7.76 25.82
C ILE A 53 0.89 -8.38 25.50
N PRO A 54 0.58 -9.63 25.89
CA PRO A 54 -0.70 -10.25 25.55
C PRO A 54 -1.90 -9.53 26.16
N VAL A 55 -1.75 -8.96 27.36
CA VAL A 55 -2.82 -8.18 28.02
C VAL A 55 -3.15 -6.94 27.19
N THR A 56 -2.14 -6.17 26.77
CA THR A 56 -2.33 -5.00 25.93
C THR A 56 -2.96 -5.38 24.59
N LEU A 57 -2.46 -6.43 23.93
CA LEU A 57 -2.99 -6.91 22.65
C LEU A 57 -4.45 -7.39 22.76
N ALA A 58 -4.82 -8.06 23.85
CA ALA A 58 -6.19 -8.50 24.09
C ALA A 58 -7.16 -7.31 24.24
N LEU A 59 -6.73 -6.25 24.93
CA LEU A 59 -7.51 -5.01 25.05
C LEU A 59 -7.64 -4.28 23.71
N THR A 60 -6.57 -4.23 22.90
CA THR A 60 -6.65 -3.66 21.55
C THR A 60 -7.57 -4.47 20.63
N LEU A 61 -7.54 -5.80 20.71
CA LEU A 61 -8.47 -6.68 19.99
C LEU A 61 -9.93 -6.46 20.42
N ALA A 62 -10.19 -6.24 21.70
CA ALA A 62 -11.52 -5.90 22.19
C ALA A 62 -12.02 -4.59 21.55
N VAL A 63 -11.16 -3.58 21.42
CA VAL A 63 -11.50 -2.34 20.70
C VAL A 63 -11.81 -2.60 19.23
N PHE A 64 -11.02 -3.43 18.54
CA PHE A 64 -11.33 -3.81 17.15
C PHE A 64 -12.69 -4.49 17.03
N SER A 65 -13.04 -5.37 17.96
CA SER A 65 -14.36 -6.00 18.01
C SER A 65 -15.48 -4.97 18.23
N LEU A 66 -15.28 -3.97 19.10
CA LEU A 66 -16.28 -2.93 19.37
C LEU A 66 -16.47 -1.97 18.19
N TYR A 67 -15.41 -1.65 17.46
CA TYR A 67 -15.47 -0.83 16.23
C TYR A 67 -15.94 -1.60 14.99
N GLY A 68 -16.12 -2.92 15.09
CA GLY A 68 -16.51 -3.77 13.97
C GLY A 68 -15.39 -3.98 12.94
N TYR A 69 -14.13 -3.83 13.34
CA TYR A 69 -12.99 -4.13 12.47
C TYR A 69 -12.78 -5.64 12.38
N PRO A 70 -12.91 -6.26 11.18
CA PRO A 70 -12.67 -7.68 11.03
C PRO A 70 -11.18 -7.99 11.21
N LEU A 71 -10.89 -9.21 11.66
CA LEU A 71 -9.52 -9.74 11.63
C LEU A 71 -9.12 -9.98 10.18
N ASN A 72 -8.14 -9.20 9.72
CA ASN A 72 -7.58 -9.28 8.39
C ASN A 72 -6.09 -8.91 8.47
N ARG A 73 -5.43 -8.93 7.31
CA ARG A 73 -4.00 -8.62 7.22
C ARG A 73 -3.64 -7.30 7.90
N ILE A 74 -4.40 -6.23 7.65
CA ILE A 74 -4.13 -4.87 8.14
C ILE A 74 -4.33 -4.77 9.65
N THR A 75 -5.41 -5.33 10.19
CA THR A 75 -5.66 -5.30 11.65
C THR A 75 -4.65 -6.14 12.42
N LEU A 76 -4.25 -7.31 11.91
CA LEU A 76 -3.16 -8.09 12.50
C LEU A 76 -1.83 -7.35 12.42
N PHE A 77 -1.53 -6.67 11.30
CA PHE A 77 -0.34 -5.83 11.21
C PHE A 77 -0.37 -4.65 12.16
N ALA A 78 -1.51 -4.00 12.35
CA ALA A 78 -1.67 -2.94 13.34
C ALA A 78 -1.26 -3.43 14.75
N LEU A 79 -1.59 -4.67 15.11
CA LEU A 79 -1.18 -5.28 16.37
C LEU A 79 0.32 -5.53 16.42
N ILE A 80 0.91 -6.14 15.39
CA ILE A 80 2.36 -6.41 15.34
C ILE A 80 3.17 -5.10 15.39
N PHE A 81 2.75 -4.10 14.62
CA PHE A 81 3.31 -2.75 14.66
C PHE A 81 3.22 -2.15 16.06
N SER A 82 2.09 -2.33 16.75
CA SER A 82 1.93 -1.86 18.12
C SER A 82 2.88 -2.57 19.09
N ILE A 83 3.25 -3.84 18.89
CA ILE A 83 4.18 -4.57 19.78
C ILE A 83 5.51 -3.83 19.93
N GLY A 84 6.09 -3.35 18.82
CA GLY A 84 7.38 -2.67 18.86
C GLY A 84 7.38 -1.41 19.73
N ILE A 85 6.24 -0.71 19.78
CA ILE A 85 6.12 0.58 20.49
C ILE A 85 5.51 0.41 21.89
N LEU A 86 4.58 -0.54 22.08
CA LEU A 86 3.88 -0.75 23.36
C LEU A 86 4.79 -1.32 24.45
N VAL A 87 5.79 -2.10 24.06
CA VAL A 87 6.67 -2.78 25.02
C VAL A 87 7.58 -1.80 25.75
N ASP A 88 7.83 -0.65 25.14
CA ASP A 88 8.70 0.41 25.66
C ASP A 88 8.24 0.89 27.04
N ASP A 89 6.94 1.12 27.27
CA ASP A 89 6.43 1.57 28.58
C ASP A 89 6.73 0.54 29.69
N ALA A 90 6.50 -0.74 29.40
CA ALA A 90 6.77 -1.82 30.34
C ALA A 90 8.27 -1.99 30.59
N ILE A 91 9.11 -1.86 29.53
CA ILE A 91 10.58 -1.89 29.65
C ILE A 91 11.06 -0.77 30.56
N VAL A 92 10.64 0.48 30.30
CA VAL A 92 11.11 1.66 31.06
C VAL A 92 10.77 1.52 32.54
N VAL A 93 9.55 1.05 32.85
CA VAL A 93 9.13 0.83 34.24
C VAL A 93 9.91 -0.32 34.88
N VAL A 94 10.04 -1.48 34.21
CA VAL A 94 10.78 -2.64 34.75
C VAL A 94 12.25 -2.32 34.98
N GLU A 95 12.92 -1.71 34.00
CA GLU A 95 14.32 -1.29 34.09
C GLU A 95 14.49 -0.32 35.27
N ASN A 96 13.58 0.66 35.42
CA ASN A 96 13.71 1.63 36.49
C ASN A 96 13.47 1.03 37.88
N VAL A 97 12.51 0.10 38.01
CA VAL A 97 12.28 -0.66 39.25
C VAL A 97 13.51 -1.51 39.59
N VAL A 98 14.10 -2.19 38.61
CA VAL A 98 15.32 -2.99 38.80
C VAL A 98 16.52 -2.10 39.17
N ARG A 99 16.65 -0.92 38.56
CA ARG A 99 17.68 0.07 38.90
C ARG A 99 17.55 0.53 40.34
N HIS A 100 16.35 0.97 40.76
CA HIS A 100 16.10 1.43 42.13
C HIS A 100 16.38 0.35 43.16
N TYR A 101 16.09 -0.91 42.82
CA TYR A 101 16.37 -2.04 43.68
C TYR A 101 17.87 -2.31 43.88
N ARG A 102 18.71 -1.93 42.90
CA ARG A 102 20.17 -2.10 42.98
C ARG A 102 20.88 -0.95 43.72
N LEU A 103 20.20 0.18 43.91
CA LEU A 103 20.76 1.33 44.61
C LEU A 103 21.08 0.97 46.08
N PRO A 104 22.28 1.33 46.58
CA PRO A 104 22.69 1.03 47.96
C PRO A 104 21.72 1.55 49.03
N GLU A 105 21.09 2.70 48.75
CA GLU A 105 20.17 3.43 49.62
C GLU A 105 18.82 2.72 49.81
N ASN A 106 18.47 1.79 48.92
CA ASN A 106 17.18 1.10 48.91
C ASN A 106 17.25 -0.36 49.40
N ARG A 107 18.43 -0.81 49.88
CA ARG A 107 18.64 -2.21 50.31
C ARG A 107 17.74 -2.66 51.46
N ASP A 108 17.40 -1.74 52.37
CA ASP A 108 16.60 -2.04 53.58
C ASP A 108 15.13 -1.61 53.48
N LYS A 109 14.72 -0.97 52.38
CA LYS A 109 13.33 -0.56 52.15
C LYS A 109 12.46 -1.74 51.70
N PRO A 110 11.17 -1.79 52.09
CA PRO A 110 10.27 -2.83 51.59
C PRO A 110 10.08 -2.69 50.07
N PHE A 111 10.07 -3.83 49.36
CA PHE A 111 10.03 -3.86 47.89
C PHE A 111 8.87 -3.04 47.28
N ARG A 112 7.75 -2.94 48.00
CA ARG A 112 6.60 -2.14 47.58
C ARG A 112 6.92 -0.64 47.54
N GLU A 113 7.61 -0.11 48.55
CA GLU A 113 7.99 1.31 48.60
C GLU A 113 9.01 1.64 47.51
N VAL A 114 10.02 0.78 47.32
CA VAL A 114 11.02 0.94 46.25
C VAL A 114 10.37 0.92 44.86
N ALA A 115 9.38 0.05 44.64
CA ALA A 115 8.66 -0.01 43.37
C ALA A 115 7.80 1.24 43.13
N ILE A 116 7.18 1.82 44.17
CA ILE A 116 6.40 3.06 44.04
C ILE A 116 7.32 4.24 43.72
N GLU A 117 8.41 4.41 44.47
CA GLU A 117 9.40 5.47 44.25
C GLU A 117 10.02 5.38 42.84
N ALA A 118 10.32 4.16 42.39
CA ALA A 118 10.80 3.91 41.04
C ALA A 118 9.77 4.27 39.96
N VAL A 119 8.48 3.95 40.16
CA VAL A 119 7.43 4.30 39.20
C VAL A 119 7.22 5.82 39.18
N ASP A 120 7.25 6.49 40.33
CA ASP A 120 7.04 7.94 40.44
C ASP A 120 8.16 8.74 39.72
N GLU A 121 9.41 8.27 39.74
CA GLU A 121 10.50 8.95 39.01
C GLU A 121 10.28 8.98 37.49
N VAL A 122 9.75 7.89 36.91
CA VAL A 122 9.57 7.77 35.45
C VAL A 122 8.13 7.95 34.98
N GLY A 123 7.16 8.06 35.90
CA GLY A 123 5.74 8.09 35.60
C GLY A 123 5.35 9.24 34.68
N ASN A 124 5.57 10.48 35.13
CA ASN A 124 5.17 11.66 34.34
C ASN A 124 5.91 11.77 33.01
N PRO A 125 7.25 11.55 32.93
CA PRO A 125 7.96 11.51 31.65
C PRO A 125 7.41 10.44 30.70
N THR A 126 7.01 9.27 31.22
CA THR A 126 6.44 8.18 30.42
C THR A 126 5.05 8.55 29.89
N ILE A 127 4.17 9.16 30.70
CA ILE A 127 2.85 9.64 30.26
C ILE A 127 3.01 10.63 29.11
N LEU A 128 3.88 11.63 29.27
CA LEU A 128 4.13 12.64 28.25
C LEU A 128 4.68 12.02 26.96
N ALA A 129 5.66 11.13 27.09
CA ALA A 129 6.23 10.39 25.98
C ALA A 129 5.17 9.58 25.22
N THR A 130 4.31 8.85 25.93
CA THR A 130 3.24 8.05 25.32
C THR A 130 2.20 8.93 24.64
N LEU A 131 1.79 10.05 25.26
CA LEU A 131 0.91 11.03 24.62
C LEU A 131 1.53 11.65 23.37
N THR A 132 2.85 11.84 23.35
CA THR A 132 3.57 12.34 22.17
C THR A 132 3.55 11.34 21.03
N VAL A 133 3.75 10.04 21.33
CA VAL A 133 3.63 8.96 20.34
C VAL A 133 2.20 8.88 19.80
N ILE A 134 1.19 8.99 20.67
CA ILE A 134 -0.22 9.05 20.27
C ILE A 134 -0.47 10.27 19.37
N ALA A 135 0.05 11.44 19.74
CA ALA A 135 -0.07 12.66 18.94
C ALA A 135 0.63 12.54 17.57
N ALA A 136 1.67 11.71 17.47
CA ALA A 136 2.34 11.40 16.21
C ALA A 136 1.53 10.47 15.31
N ILE A 137 0.80 9.52 15.89
CA ILE A 137 0.14 8.46 15.12
C ILE A 137 -1.32 8.81 14.80
N LEU A 138 -2.04 9.40 15.75
CA LEU A 138 -3.48 9.64 15.66
C LEU A 138 -3.92 10.49 14.45
N PRO A 139 -3.21 11.56 14.05
CA PRO A 139 -3.60 12.34 12.87
C PRO A 139 -3.67 11.53 11.57
N MET A 140 -2.91 10.44 11.46
CA MET A 140 -2.97 9.55 10.29
C MET A 140 -4.32 8.85 10.14
N ALA A 141 -5.11 8.72 11.21
CA ALA A 141 -6.46 8.15 11.15
C ALA A 141 -7.46 9.03 10.37
N PHE A 142 -7.10 10.28 10.08
CA PHE A 142 -7.91 11.26 9.36
C PHE A 142 -7.48 11.45 7.90
N VAL A 143 -6.51 10.66 7.41
CA VAL A 143 -6.14 10.64 5.99
C VAL A 143 -7.36 10.23 5.17
N GLY A 144 -7.60 10.96 4.07
CA GLY A 144 -8.75 10.77 3.20
C GLY A 144 -8.56 9.68 2.14
N GLY A 145 -9.47 9.67 1.16
CA GLY A 145 -9.42 8.76 0.02
C GLY A 145 -9.69 7.29 0.35
N LEU A 146 -9.61 6.45 -0.67
CA LEU A 146 -9.82 5.00 -0.53
C LEU A 146 -8.79 4.36 0.40
N MET A 147 -7.56 4.87 0.38
CA MET A 147 -6.47 4.38 1.22
C MET A 147 -6.58 4.79 2.67
N GLY A 148 -7.11 5.98 2.97
CA GLY A 148 -7.39 6.40 4.33
C GLY A 148 -8.25 5.38 5.06
N HIS A 149 -9.38 4.99 4.45
CA HIS A 149 -10.25 3.95 4.99
C HIS A 149 -9.57 2.58 5.11
N TYR A 150 -8.77 2.21 4.10
CA TYR A 150 -8.04 0.94 4.08
C TYR A 150 -6.99 0.85 5.20
N MET A 151 -6.27 1.95 5.49
CA MET A 151 -5.16 1.99 6.46
C MET A 151 -5.58 2.45 7.87
N ARG A 152 -6.76 3.05 8.04
CA ARG A 152 -7.27 3.59 9.33
C ARG A 152 -7.14 2.67 10.54
N PRO A 153 -7.30 1.33 10.43
CA PRO A 153 -7.13 0.44 11.59
C PRO A 153 -5.73 0.50 12.22
N ILE A 154 -4.68 0.85 11.47
CA ILE A 154 -3.30 0.96 11.97
C ILE A 154 -3.16 2.08 13.01
N PRO A 155 -3.40 3.37 12.67
CA PRO A 155 -3.25 4.44 13.64
C PRO A 155 -4.27 4.38 14.78
N VAL A 156 -5.49 3.90 14.51
CA VAL A 156 -6.50 3.71 15.56
C VAL A 156 -6.07 2.62 16.54
N GLY A 157 -5.69 1.44 16.02
CA GLY A 157 -5.23 0.32 16.83
C GLY A 157 -4.00 0.67 17.66
N ALA A 158 -3.02 1.32 17.05
CA ALA A 158 -1.82 1.78 17.73
C ALA A 158 -2.12 2.82 18.81
N THR A 159 -3.04 3.77 18.57
CA THR A 159 -3.43 4.75 19.59
C THR A 159 -4.03 4.07 20.82
N PHE A 160 -4.97 3.16 20.64
CA PHE A 160 -5.55 2.41 21.76
C PHE A 160 -4.54 1.47 22.42
N ALA A 161 -3.68 0.83 21.64
CA ALA A 161 -2.59 0.00 22.17
C ALA A 161 -1.63 0.81 23.06
N MET A 162 -1.29 2.04 22.69
CA MET A 162 -0.45 2.92 23.50
C MET A 162 -1.16 3.42 24.77
N LEU A 163 -2.47 3.69 24.69
CA LEU A 163 -3.26 4.02 25.89
C LEU A 163 -3.31 2.83 26.87
N PHE A 164 -3.53 1.63 26.35
CA PHE A 164 -3.54 0.42 27.17
C PHE A 164 -2.14 0.03 27.65
N SER A 165 -1.08 0.27 26.88
CA SER A 165 0.29 0.00 27.30
C SER A 165 0.67 0.84 28.52
N LEU A 166 0.28 2.12 28.54
CA LEU A 166 0.47 3.00 29.68
C LEU A 166 -0.29 2.49 30.92
N LEU A 167 -1.56 2.09 30.75
CA LEU A 167 -2.38 1.53 31.83
C LEU A 167 -1.75 0.23 32.38
N VAL A 168 -1.31 -0.65 31.49
CA VAL A 168 -0.65 -1.93 31.83
C VAL A 168 0.73 -1.68 32.47
N ALA A 169 1.46 -0.65 32.04
CA ALA A 169 2.75 -0.25 32.60
C ALA A 169 2.65 0.28 34.04
N PHE A 170 1.53 0.89 34.44
CA PHE A 170 1.34 1.37 35.82
C PHE A 170 0.55 0.42 36.72
N ILE A 171 -0.25 -0.49 36.16
CA ILE A 171 -1.05 -1.44 36.95
C ILE A 171 -0.40 -2.83 36.98
N VAL A 172 -0.25 -3.44 35.80
CA VAL A 172 0.16 -4.85 35.68
C VAL A 172 1.66 -5.00 35.88
N THR A 173 2.45 -4.09 35.32
CA THR A 173 3.92 -4.17 35.33
C THR A 173 4.51 -4.05 36.75
N PRO A 174 4.08 -3.11 37.62
CA PRO A 174 4.57 -3.05 39.00
C PRO A 174 4.05 -4.24 39.82
N TRP A 175 2.80 -4.65 39.61
CA TRP A 175 2.23 -5.84 40.25
C TRP A 175 3.02 -7.12 39.91
N ALA A 176 3.33 -7.33 38.63
CA ALA A 176 4.09 -8.46 38.14
C ALA A 176 5.54 -8.40 38.64
N SER A 177 6.15 -7.21 38.66
CA SER A 177 7.48 -6.98 39.22
C SER A 177 7.56 -7.40 40.69
N MET A 178 6.55 -7.05 41.50
CA MET A 178 6.46 -7.47 42.91
C MET A 178 6.36 -8.98 43.13
N HIS A 179 5.83 -9.73 42.16
CA HIS A 179 5.66 -11.18 42.28
C HIS A 179 6.83 -11.96 41.66
N LEU A 180 7.31 -11.53 40.49
CA LEU A 180 8.33 -12.24 39.70
C LEU A 180 9.77 -11.88 40.10
N LEU A 181 10.04 -10.62 40.48
CA LEU A 181 11.39 -10.17 40.87
C LEU A 181 11.72 -10.51 42.33
N ARG A 182 10.76 -11.03 43.10
CA ARG A 182 10.89 -11.27 44.53
C ARG A 182 11.78 -12.48 44.84
N ARG A 183 13.01 -12.28 45.33
CA ARG A 183 13.68 -13.28 46.20
C ARG A 183 14.82 -12.77 47.10
N ARG A 184 14.63 -13.07 48.39
CA ARG A 184 15.55 -13.28 49.54
C ARG A 184 16.84 -12.45 49.63
N ALA A 185 16.92 -11.69 50.72
CA ALA A 185 18.17 -11.35 51.39
C ALA A 185 19.12 -12.56 51.41
N GLY A 186 20.32 -12.40 50.84
CA GLY A 186 21.44 -13.31 51.09
C GLY A 186 21.92 -14.23 49.96
N ALA A 187 21.99 -13.80 48.69
CA ALA A 187 22.78 -14.52 47.68
C ALA A 187 23.78 -13.58 46.99
N ALA A 188 25.02 -13.61 47.50
CA ALA A 188 26.19 -13.05 46.85
C ALA A 188 26.46 -13.75 45.50
N GLY A 189 26.89 -12.98 44.52
CA GLY A 189 27.43 -13.51 43.25
C GLY A 189 26.69 -12.99 42.02
N HIS A 190 26.94 -11.72 41.66
CA HIS A 190 27.33 -11.21 40.34
C HIS A 190 27.47 -9.69 40.51
N ASP A 191 28.61 -9.27 41.06
CA ASP A 191 29.00 -7.85 41.20
C ASP A 191 29.20 -7.26 39.80
N HIS A 192 28.15 -6.65 39.25
CA HIS A 192 28.34 -5.56 38.30
C HIS A 192 28.24 -4.26 39.09
N SER A 193 29.37 -3.81 39.63
CA SER A 193 29.50 -2.48 40.21
C SER A 193 29.12 -1.42 39.16
N GLU A 194 28.15 -0.57 39.49
CA GLU A 194 27.58 0.52 38.66
C GLU A 194 28.61 1.54 38.13
N LYS A 195 29.89 1.45 38.52
CA LYS A 195 30.95 2.36 38.07
C LYS A 195 31.67 1.91 36.79
N ASP A 196 31.37 0.72 36.26
CA ASP A 196 32.19 0.13 35.18
C ASP A 196 31.41 -0.47 34.00
N ASP A 197 30.19 0.02 33.73
CA ASP A 197 29.44 -0.38 32.53
C ASP A 197 30.18 0.16 31.28
N TRP A 198 30.62 -0.75 30.40
CA TRP A 198 31.36 -0.43 29.17
C TRP A 198 30.62 0.59 28.29
N SER A 199 29.28 0.55 28.36
CA SER A 199 28.35 1.41 27.63
C SER A 199 28.45 2.88 28.07
N ILE A 200 28.55 3.13 29.38
CA ILE A 200 28.74 4.46 29.98
C ILE A 200 30.10 5.03 29.57
N ARG A 201 31.16 4.21 29.65
CA ARG A 201 32.52 4.62 29.24
C ARG A 201 32.59 4.96 27.76
N LEU A 202 31.97 4.15 26.91
CA LEU A 202 31.88 4.39 25.48
C LEU A 202 31.15 5.70 25.17
N TYR A 203 30.01 5.94 25.82
CA TYR A 203 29.23 7.16 25.61
C TYR A 203 30.00 8.42 26.02
N ARG A 204 30.60 8.43 27.22
CA ARG A 204 31.41 9.57 27.69
C ARG A 204 32.59 9.86 26.76
N ARG A 205 33.30 8.82 26.32
CA ARG A 205 34.41 8.94 25.36
C ARG A 205 34.00 9.57 24.03
N LEU A 206 32.76 9.33 23.58
CA LEU A 206 32.23 9.89 22.33
C LEU A 206 31.69 11.32 22.52
N MET A 207 30.96 11.59 23.61
CA MET A 207 30.28 12.88 23.82
C MET A 207 31.16 13.97 24.41
N ASP A 208 32.06 13.64 25.35
CA ASP A 208 32.95 14.63 25.98
C ASP A 208 33.71 15.49 24.95
N PRO A 209 34.37 14.94 23.92
CA PRO A 209 35.05 15.76 22.92
C PRO A 209 34.09 16.55 22.02
N LEU A 210 32.89 16.03 21.74
CA LEU A 210 31.88 16.71 20.92
C LEU A 210 31.28 17.93 21.62
N ILE A 211 31.13 17.88 22.95
CA ILE A 211 30.62 19.01 23.74
C ILE A 211 31.74 20.00 24.05
N SER A 212 32.93 19.51 24.41
CA SER A 212 34.04 20.34 24.90
C SER A 212 34.80 21.08 23.79
N ARG A 213 34.80 20.57 22.55
CA ARG A 213 35.53 21.16 21.41
C ARG A 213 34.57 21.76 20.37
N PRO A 214 34.45 23.11 20.29
CA PRO A 214 33.59 23.78 19.32
C PRO A 214 33.79 23.36 17.84
N PRO A 215 35.01 23.15 17.30
CA PRO A 215 35.14 22.78 15.89
C PRO A 215 34.62 21.36 15.61
N LEU A 216 34.79 20.43 16.55
CA LEU A 216 34.32 19.05 16.42
C LEU A 216 32.78 18.98 16.45
N ARG A 217 32.18 19.81 17.31
CA ARG A 217 30.73 20.02 17.40
C ARG A 217 30.12 20.49 16.08
N TRP A 218 30.67 21.57 15.51
CA TRP A 218 30.18 22.12 14.25
C TRP A 218 30.44 21.18 13.08
N ALA A 219 31.58 20.47 13.05
CA ALA A 219 31.86 19.45 12.05
C ALA A 219 30.84 18.31 12.09
N PHE A 220 30.48 17.83 13.28
CA PHE A 220 29.45 16.80 13.44
C PHE A 220 28.08 17.27 12.94
N LEU A 221 27.61 18.46 13.36
CA LEU A 221 26.32 19.00 12.91
C LEU A 221 26.31 19.24 11.39
N ALA A 222 27.40 19.77 10.83
CA ALA A 222 27.54 19.93 9.38
C ALA A 222 27.51 18.60 8.63
N ALA A 223 28.15 17.56 9.18
CA ALA A 223 28.10 16.21 8.61
C ALA A 223 26.68 15.64 8.63
N VAL A 224 25.93 15.81 9.72
CA VAL A 224 24.53 15.36 9.81
C VAL A 224 23.66 16.06 8.77
N VAL A 225 23.79 17.39 8.63
CA VAL A 225 23.06 18.15 7.61
C VAL A 225 23.45 17.70 6.19
N LEU A 226 24.73 17.47 5.93
CA LEU A 226 25.19 16.98 4.63
C LEU A 226 24.65 15.58 4.32
N MET A 227 24.64 14.67 5.30
CA MET A 227 24.05 13.33 5.14
C MET A 227 22.54 13.39 4.89
N LEU A 228 21.84 14.31 5.56
CA LEU A 228 20.42 14.54 5.32
C LEU A 228 20.17 15.03 3.89
N LEU A 229 20.91 16.04 3.42
CA LEU A 229 20.79 16.53 2.04
C LEU A 229 21.14 15.44 1.03
N ALA A 230 22.20 14.66 1.27
CA ALA A 230 22.58 13.52 0.43
C ALA A 230 21.46 12.47 0.36
N SER A 231 20.75 12.20 1.47
CA SER A 231 19.64 11.25 1.50
C SER A 231 18.48 11.65 0.58
N PHE A 232 18.16 12.94 0.48
CA PHE A 232 17.12 13.45 -0.43
C PHE A 232 17.53 13.35 -1.90
N VAL A 233 18.81 13.55 -2.22
CA VAL A 233 19.34 13.39 -3.58
C VAL A 233 19.12 11.96 -4.09
N LEU A 234 19.14 10.94 -3.22
CA LEU A 234 18.89 9.54 -3.61
C LEU A 234 17.51 9.32 -4.23
N VAL A 235 16.50 10.08 -3.78
CA VAL A 235 15.14 10.05 -4.34
C VAL A 235 15.11 10.75 -5.70
N MET A 236 15.79 11.89 -5.82
CA MET A 236 15.84 12.68 -7.06
C MET A 236 16.55 11.93 -8.20
N VAL A 237 17.63 11.21 -7.89
CA VAL A 237 18.39 10.40 -8.87
C VAL A 237 17.65 9.09 -9.20
N GLY A 238 16.58 8.76 -8.48
CA GLY A 238 15.77 7.55 -8.73
C GLY A 238 16.38 6.26 -8.18
N TRP A 239 17.39 6.35 -7.30
CA TRP A 239 17.91 5.17 -6.59
C TRP A 239 16.91 4.66 -5.56
N VAL A 240 16.21 5.58 -4.89
CA VAL A 240 15.05 5.28 -4.05
C VAL A 240 13.79 5.54 -4.88
N LYS A 241 13.07 4.48 -5.22
CA LYS A 241 11.85 4.54 -6.04
C LYS A 241 10.63 4.73 -5.14
N VAL A 242 9.75 5.66 -5.49
CA VAL A 242 8.51 5.93 -4.73
C VAL A 242 7.32 5.22 -5.36
N LYS A 243 6.46 4.59 -4.54
CA LYS A 243 5.21 3.96 -5.01
C LYS A 243 4.13 4.05 -3.93
N MET A 244 2.85 3.87 -4.25
CA MET A 244 1.81 3.85 -3.23
C MET A 244 1.90 2.61 -2.34
N LEU A 245 1.85 1.43 -2.95
CA LEU A 245 2.03 0.13 -2.32
C LEU A 245 2.94 -0.74 -3.19
N PRO A 246 3.75 -1.62 -2.59
CA PRO A 246 4.58 -2.54 -3.35
C PRO A 246 3.71 -3.69 -3.91
N PHE A 247 4.25 -4.46 -4.85
CA PHE A 247 3.53 -5.61 -5.40
C PHE A 247 3.26 -6.68 -4.32
N ASP A 248 2.08 -7.29 -4.32
CA ASP A 248 1.76 -8.43 -3.44
C ASP A 248 2.22 -9.74 -4.07
N ASN A 249 2.46 -10.76 -3.25
CA ASN A 249 2.78 -12.10 -3.73
C ASN A 249 1.52 -12.97 -3.73
N LYS A 250 0.90 -13.12 -4.90
CA LYS A 250 -0.38 -13.84 -5.10
C LYS A 250 -0.19 -15.14 -5.86
N SER A 251 -1.05 -16.12 -5.62
CA SER A 251 -1.04 -17.39 -6.36
C SER A 251 -1.86 -17.32 -7.66
N GLU A 252 -2.16 -16.12 -8.18
CA GLU A 252 -2.94 -15.96 -9.40
C GLU A 252 -2.60 -14.65 -10.13
N PHE A 253 -2.79 -14.65 -11.45
CA PHE A 253 -2.90 -13.45 -12.29
C PHE A 253 -3.85 -13.74 -13.47
N GLN A 254 -4.27 -12.69 -14.18
CA GLN A 254 -5.13 -12.83 -15.35
C GLN A 254 -4.45 -12.31 -16.61
N VAL A 255 -4.71 -12.97 -17.73
CA VAL A 255 -4.35 -12.49 -19.07
C VAL A 255 -5.64 -12.05 -19.76
N ILE A 256 -5.74 -10.75 -20.03
CA ILE A 256 -6.90 -10.14 -20.69
C ILE A 256 -6.54 -9.93 -22.16
N ILE A 257 -7.37 -10.45 -23.07
CA ILE A 257 -7.12 -10.47 -24.50
C ILE A 257 -8.25 -9.70 -25.20
N ASP A 258 -7.86 -8.66 -25.93
CA ASP A 258 -8.74 -7.87 -26.79
C ASP A 258 -8.27 -8.02 -28.24
N MET A 259 -8.99 -8.85 -29.01
CA MET A 259 -8.76 -9.02 -30.44
C MET A 259 -9.29 -7.81 -31.22
N PRO A 260 -8.88 -7.63 -32.49
CA PRO A 260 -9.54 -6.69 -33.38
C PRO A 260 -11.05 -6.90 -33.37
N GLU A 261 -11.80 -5.81 -33.45
CA GLU A 261 -13.27 -5.82 -33.39
C GLU A 261 -13.95 -6.75 -34.41
N THR A 262 -13.30 -7.02 -35.54
CA THR A 262 -13.78 -7.90 -36.61
C THR A 262 -13.44 -9.37 -36.38
N ALA A 263 -12.78 -9.72 -35.27
CA ALA A 263 -12.37 -11.09 -34.98
C ALA A 263 -13.58 -11.97 -34.63
N THR A 264 -13.57 -13.20 -35.13
CA THR A 264 -14.55 -14.21 -34.76
C THR A 264 -14.19 -14.88 -33.44
N LEU A 265 -15.18 -15.50 -32.80
CA LEU A 265 -14.97 -16.23 -31.55
C LEU A 265 -13.94 -17.36 -31.70
N GLU A 266 -13.91 -18.04 -32.84
CA GLU A 266 -12.97 -19.11 -33.14
C GLU A 266 -11.53 -18.59 -33.24
N SER A 267 -11.33 -17.43 -33.86
CA SER A 267 -10.02 -16.77 -33.93
C SER A 267 -9.54 -16.39 -32.53
N THR A 268 -10.41 -15.75 -31.74
CA THR A 268 -10.13 -15.37 -30.35
C THR A 268 -9.81 -16.58 -29.48
N ALA A 269 -10.60 -17.66 -29.59
CA ALA A 269 -10.37 -18.91 -28.86
C ALA A 269 -9.04 -19.56 -29.26
N ASN A 270 -8.67 -19.53 -30.54
CA ASN A 270 -7.40 -20.06 -31.02
C ASN A 270 -6.20 -19.28 -30.44
N VAL A 271 -6.28 -17.94 -30.41
CA VAL A 271 -5.24 -17.11 -29.78
C VAL A 271 -5.14 -17.39 -28.27
N ALA A 272 -6.26 -17.50 -27.58
CA ALA A 272 -6.28 -17.84 -26.16
C ALA A 272 -5.68 -19.23 -25.88
N LEU A 273 -5.96 -20.23 -26.73
CA LEU A 273 -5.36 -21.56 -26.67
C LEU A 273 -3.86 -21.53 -26.94
N GLU A 274 -3.40 -20.73 -27.90
CA GLU A 274 -1.97 -20.53 -28.18
C GLU A 274 -1.24 -19.94 -26.96
N MET A 275 -1.83 -18.92 -26.32
CA MET A 275 -1.31 -18.36 -25.07
C MET A 275 -1.33 -19.38 -23.92
N GLY A 276 -2.40 -20.16 -23.78
CA GLY A 276 -2.51 -21.24 -22.80
C GLY A 276 -1.44 -22.34 -23.00
N ASN A 277 -1.15 -22.70 -24.25
CA ASN A 277 -0.09 -23.66 -24.58
C ASN A 277 1.29 -23.16 -24.15
N TYR A 278 1.57 -21.86 -24.29
CA TYR A 278 2.79 -21.26 -23.73
C TYR A 278 2.77 -21.29 -22.20
N LEU A 279 1.67 -20.87 -21.55
CA LEU A 279 1.54 -20.86 -20.09
C LEU A 279 1.75 -22.26 -19.48
N ARG A 280 1.33 -23.33 -20.17
CA ARG A 280 1.60 -24.72 -19.76
C ARG A 280 3.09 -25.06 -19.66
N THR A 281 3.96 -24.34 -20.36
CA THR A 281 5.42 -24.53 -20.30
C THR A 281 6.07 -23.81 -19.12
N VAL A 282 5.31 -22.98 -18.40
CA VAL A 282 5.80 -22.22 -17.25
C VAL A 282 5.65 -23.09 -16.00
N ASN A 283 6.78 -23.48 -15.41
CA ASN A 283 6.84 -24.44 -14.29
C ASN A 283 5.98 -24.06 -13.07
N GLU A 284 5.85 -22.75 -12.80
CA GLU A 284 5.10 -22.24 -11.65
C GLU A 284 3.58 -22.21 -11.90
N VAL A 285 3.10 -22.47 -13.12
CA VAL A 285 1.67 -22.53 -13.45
C VAL A 285 1.12 -23.92 -13.12
N THR A 286 0.11 -23.98 -12.25
CA THR A 286 -0.55 -25.25 -11.86
C THR A 286 -1.67 -25.61 -12.80
N ASN A 287 -2.51 -24.63 -13.14
CA ASN A 287 -3.61 -24.75 -14.08
C ASN A 287 -4.00 -23.35 -14.60
N PHE A 288 -4.75 -23.33 -15.69
CA PHE A 288 -5.34 -22.13 -16.25
C PHE A 288 -6.70 -22.43 -16.86
N GLU A 289 -7.55 -21.43 -16.92
CA GLU A 289 -8.91 -21.52 -17.45
C GLU A 289 -9.08 -20.45 -18.53
N ILE A 290 -9.59 -20.85 -19.69
CA ILE A 290 -9.83 -19.95 -20.83
C ILE A 290 -11.32 -19.65 -20.91
N TYR A 291 -11.66 -18.37 -20.92
CA TYR A 291 -13.00 -17.84 -21.14
C TYR A 291 -12.98 -17.11 -22.48
N ALA A 292 -13.42 -17.78 -23.54
CA ALA A 292 -13.49 -17.19 -24.88
C ALA A 292 -14.89 -16.63 -25.12
N GLY A 293 -14.96 -15.35 -25.49
CA GLY A 293 -16.21 -14.65 -25.75
C GLY A 293 -16.97 -14.18 -24.52
N THR A 294 -16.44 -14.45 -23.34
CA THR A 294 -17.05 -14.15 -22.04
C THR A 294 -15.96 -13.87 -21.01
N ALA A 295 -16.35 -13.24 -19.90
CA ALA A 295 -15.45 -12.89 -18.81
C ALA A 295 -15.15 -14.09 -17.91
N SER A 296 -13.96 -14.08 -17.31
CA SER A 296 -13.65 -14.96 -16.18
C SER A 296 -14.50 -14.63 -14.93
N PRO A 297 -14.74 -15.59 -14.02
CA PRO A 297 -15.44 -15.34 -12.76
C PRO A 297 -14.81 -14.18 -11.99
N MET A 298 -15.65 -13.21 -11.62
CA MET A 298 -15.21 -11.95 -11.06
C MET A 298 -14.26 -12.14 -9.87
N ASN A 299 -13.05 -11.59 -9.99
CA ASN A 299 -12.12 -11.43 -8.89
C ASN A 299 -12.10 -9.97 -8.43
N PHE A 300 -11.30 -9.69 -7.40
CA PHE A 300 -11.23 -8.34 -6.82
C PHE A 300 -10.80 -7.28 -7.85
N ASN A 301 -9.93 -7.64 -8.79
CA ASN A 301 -9.48 -6.75 -9.86
C ASN A 301 -10.58 -6.52 -10.91
N GLY A 302 -11.22 -7.60 -11.35
CA GLY A 302 -12.31 -7.58 -12.33
C GLY A 302 -13.56 -6.85 -11.84
N LEU A 303 -13.79 -6.75 -10.53
CA LEU A 303 -14.88 -5.96 -9.96
C LEU A 303 -14.76 -4.47 -10.32
N VAL A 304 -13.55 -3.91 -10.28
CA VAL A 304 -13.33 -2.46 -10.48
C VAL A 304 -12.90 -2.11 -11.89
N ARG A 305 -12.26 -3.05 -12.59
CA ARG A 305 -12.04 -2.94 -14.03
C ARG A 305 -13.25 -3.34 -14.86
N HIS A 306 -14.36 -3.71 -14.21
CA HIS A 306 -15.61 -4.18 -14.82
C HIS A 306 -15.42 -5.31 -15.84
N TYR A 307 -14.47 -6.22 -15.60
CA TYR A 307 -14.21 -7.32 -16.53
C TYR A 307 -15.42 -8.23 -16.71
N PHE A 308 -16.31 -8.32 -15.72
CA PHE A 308 -17.57 -9.07 -15.82
C PHE A 308 -18.53 -8.55 -16.91
N LEU A 309 -18.32 -7.34 -17.44
CA LEU A 309 -19.08 -6.79 -18.57
C LEU A 309 -18.55 -7.25 -19.93
N ARG A 310 -17.36 -7.87 -19.99
CA ARG A 310 -16.71 -8.30 -21.23
C ARG A 310 -17.47 -9.48 -21.83
N GLN A 311 -18.17 -9.23 -22.93
CA GLN A 311 -18.88 -10.24 -23.71
C GLN A 311 -18.80 -9.88 -25.19
N GLY A 312 -18.46 -10.83 -26.04
CA GLY A 312 -18.34 -10.61 -27.49
C GLY A 312 -17.31 -11.51 -28.15
N PRO A 313 -17.39 -11.72 -29.47
CA PRO A 313 -16.52 -12.67 -30.17
C PRO A 313 -15.03 -12.30 -30.15
N ASN A 314 -14.70 -11.03 -29.91
CA ASN A 314 -13.35 -10.48 -29.95
C ASN A 314 -12.67 -10.36 -28.57
N VAL A 315 -13.28 -10.87 -27.50
CA VAL A 315 -12.70 -10.82 -26.14
C VAL A 315 -12.44 -12.21 -25.57
N ALA A 316 -11.35 -12.35 -24.83
CA ALA A 316 -11.11 -13.53 -24.00
C ALA A 316 -10.34 -13.17 -22.73
N ASP A 317 -10.55 -13.97 -21.70
CA ASP A 317 -9.80 -13.91 -20.45
C ASP A 317 -9.15 -15.27 -20.18
N ILE A 318 -7.91 -15.27 -19.69
CA ILE A 318 -7.25 -16.47 -19.15
C ILE A 318 -6.99 -16.24 -17.67
N GLN A 319 -7.64 -17.03 -16.81
CA GLN A 319 -7.31 -17.09 -15.39
C GLN A 319 -6.12 -18.03 -15.22
N VAL A 320 -5.03 -17.57 -14.62
CA VAL A 320 -3.79 -18.35 -14.43
C VAL A 320 -3.53 -18.55 -12.95
N ASN A 321 -3.47 -19.80 -12.51
CA ASN A 321 -3.21 -20.16 -11.13
C ASN A 321 -1.77 -20.65 -10.97
N LEU A 322 -1.05 -20.05 -10.04
CA LEU A 322 0.34 -20.35 -9.73
C LEU A 322 0.43 -21.32 -8.56
N VAL A 323 1.56 -22.02 -8.48
CA VAL A 323 1.98 -22.77 -7.30
C VAL A 323 2.00 -21.81 -6.10
N GLU A 324 1.62 -22.32 -4.93
CA GLU A 324 1.62 -21.56 -3.68
C GLU A 324 2.99 -20.94 -3.37
N LYS A 325 2.97 -19.77 -2.72
CA LYS A 325 4.18 -18.98 -2.42
C LYS A 325 5.25 -19.74 -1.62
N GLY A 326 4.88 -20.68 -0.75
CA GLY A 326 5.84 -21.48 0.01
C GLY A 326 6.60 -22.51 -0.85
N SER A 327 6.02 -22.89 -1.99
CA SER A 327 6.57 -23.89 -2.91
C SER A 327 7.29 -23.26 -4.12
N ARG A 328 7.43 -21.92 -4.15
CA ARG A 328 8.19 -21.20 -5.19
C ARG A 328 9.06 -20.11 -4.58
N LYS A 329 10.26 -19.93 -5.14
CA LYS A 329 11.19 -18.88 -4.69
C LYS A 329 10.89 -17.51 -5.32
N VAL A 330 10.33 -17.51 -6.51
CA VAL A 330 10.08 -16.32 -7.31
C VAL A 330 8.71 -15.75 -6.94
N GLN A 331 8.62 -14.43 -6.74
CA GLN A 331 7.34 -13.75 -6.47
C GLN A 331 6.44 -13.69 -7.71
N SER A 332 5.14 -13.50 -7.52
CA SER A 332 4.16 -13.52 -8.62
C SER A 332 4.43 -12.45 -9.66
N HIS A 333 4.86 -11.27 -9.21
CA HIS A 333 5.18 -10.15 -10.10
C HIS A 333 6.34 -10.46 -11.04
N GLU A 334 7.41 -11.08 -10.55
CA GLU A 334 8.54 -11.51 -11.37
C GLU A 334 8.12 -12.58 -12.40
N ILE A 335 7.19 -13.46 -12.04
CA ILE A 335 6.60 -14.43 -12.98
C ILE A 335 5.79 -13.68 -14.05
N ALA A 336 4.93 -12.74 -13.66
CA ALA A 336 4.14 -11.91 -14.57
C ALA A 336 5.04 -11.15 -15.57
N LYS A 337 6.11 -10.51 -15.08
CA LYS A 337 7.14 -9.85 -15.91
C LYS A 337 7.80 -10.81 -16.89
N ARG A 338 8.11 -12.04 -16.48
CA ARG A 338 8.75 -13.05 -17.32
C ARG A 338 7.82 -13.57 -18.42
N VAL A 339 6.53 -13.77 -18.13
CA VAL A 339 5.56 -14.27 -19.12
C VAL A 339 5.04 -13.18 -20.07
N ARG A 340 5.17 -11.91 -19.70
CA ARG A 340 4.69 -10.76 -20.47
C ARG A 340 5.26 -10.67 -21.90
N PRO A 341 6.58 -10.66 -22.14
CA PRO A 341 7.10 -10.53 -23.51
C PRO A 341 6.69 -11.68 -24.45
N PRO A 342 6.72 -12.97 -24.03
CA PRO A 342 6.25 -14.06 -24.88
C PRO A 342 4.76 -13.98 -25.21
N LEU A 343 3.90 -13.63 -24.24
CA LEU A 343 2.46 -13.44 -24.48
C LEU A 343 2.20 -12.25 -25.40
N LYS A 344 2.93 -11.14 -25.22
CA LYS A 344 2.89 -9.97 -26.11
C LYS A 344 3.26 -10.35 -27.55
N LYS A 345 4.31 -11.15 -27.75
CA LYS A 345 4.72 -11.64 -29.08
C LYS A 345 3.65 -12.52 -29.74
N ILE A 346 2.89 -13.31 -28.96
CA ILE A 346 1.74 -14.05 -29.49
C ILE A 346 0.64 -13.07 -29.91
N ALA A 347 0.30 -12.12 -29.04
CA ALA A 347 -0.73 -11.10 -29.30
C ALA A 347 -0.43 -10.27 -30.57
N ASP A 348 0.82 -9.81 -30.71
CA ASP A 348 1.26 -8.95 -31.82
C ASP A 348 1.15 -9.65 -33.18
N ARG A 349 1.38 -10.97 -33.25
CA ARG A 349 1.20 -11.75 -34.49
C ARG A 349 -0.25 -11.77 -34.97
N HIS A 350 -1.20 -11.62 -34.07
CA HIS A 350 -2.64 -11.65 -34.35
C HIS A 350 -3.28 -10.27 -34.29
N GLY A 351 -2.49 -9.20 -34.08
CA GLY A 351 -3.00 -7.84 -33.90
C GLY A 351 -3.87 -7.68 -32.64
N ALA A 352 -3.69 -8.55 -31.65
CA ALA A 352 -4.42 -8.51 -30.38
C ALA A 352 -3.71 -7.58 -29.39
N ARG A 353 -4.49 -6.94 -28.51
CA ARG A 353 -3.98 -6.27 -27.32
C ARG A 353 -4.06 -7.24 -26.16
N VAL A 354 -2.97 -7.41 -25.43
CA VAL A 354 -2.90 -8.30 -24.27
C VAL A 354 -2.48 -7.50 -23.05
N LYS A 355 -3.13 -7.77 -21.92
CA LYS A 355 -2.80 -7.17 -20.63
C LYS A 355 -2.61 -8.28 -19.62
N ILE A 356 -1.58 -8.18 -18.79
CA ILE A 356 -1.41 -9.09 -17.65
C ILE A 356 -1.80 -8.34 -16.39
N ALA A 357 -2.96 -8.72 -15.87
CA ALA A 357 -3.61 -8.07 -14.76
C ALA A 357 -3.33 -8.85 -13.47
N GLU A 358 -2.50 -8.27 -12.61
CA GLU A 358 -2.21 -8.79 -11.28
C GLU A 358 -3.25 -8.32 -10.26
N VAL A 359 -3.47 -9.08 -9.20
CA VAL A 359 -4.40 -8.67 -8.13
C VAL A 359 -3.72 -7.60 -7.27
N PRO A 360 -4.27 -6.37 -7.20
CA PRO A 360 -3.61 -5.27 -6.50
C PRO A 360 -3.54 -5.52 -4.98
N PRO A 361 -2.51 -4.98 -4.30
CA PRO A 361 -2.35 -5.04 -2.84
C PRO A 361 -3.37 -4.16 -2.09
N GLY A 362 -3.85 -3.08 -2.72
CA GLY A 362 -4.71 -2.07 -2.11
C GLY A 362 -6.02 -1.85 -2.89
N PRO A 363 -6.69 -0.70 -2.68
CA PRO A 363 -7.90 -0.34 -3.41
C PRO A 363 -7.68 -0.46 -4.92
N PRO A 364 -8.57 -1.15 -5.63
CA PRO A 364 -8.39 -1.43 -7.04
C PRO A 364 -8.65 -0.17 -7.87
N VAL A 365 -7.99 -0.11 -9.02
CA VAL A 365 -8.06 1.00 -9.99
C VAL A 365 -8.16 0.45 -11.41
N LEU A 366 -8.61 1.26 -12.36
CA LEU A 366 -8.72 0.88 -13.78
C LEU A 366 -7.36 0.40 -14.35
N SER A 367 -6.29 1.15 -14.06
CA SER A 367 -4.91 0.77 -14.38
C SER A 367 -3.94 1.59 -13.52
N THR A 368 -2.65 1.25 -13.56
CA THR A 368 -1.60 2.01 -12.87
C THR A 368 -1.51 3.44 -13.42
N LEU A 369 -1.59 3.59 -14.74
CA LEU A 369 -1.64 4.86 -15.46
C LEU A 369 -2.99 4.99 -16.17
N VAL A 370 -3.72 6.08 -15.90
CA VAL A 370 -4.97 6.39 -16.58
C VAL A 370 -4.96 7.88 -16.95
N ALA A 371 -5.18 8.16 -18.22
CA ALA A 371 -5.44 9.48 -18.75
C ALA A 371 -6.91 9.58 -19.15
N GLU A 372 -7.66 10.46 -18.49
CA GLU A 372 -9.04 10.79 -18.83
C GLU A 372 -9.03 12.07 -19.69
N ILE A 373 -9.46 11.98 -20.94
CA ILE A 373 -9.52 13.12 -21.86
C ILE A 373 -10.96 13.63 -21.92
N TYR A 374 -11.13 14.93 -21.66
CA TYR A 374 -12.38 15.67 -21.70
C TYR A 374 -12.32 16.78 -22.75
N GLY A 375 -13.47 17.25 -23.22
CA GLY A 375 -13.57 18.36 -24.16
C GLY A 375 -14.93 18.45 -24.88
N PRO A 376 -15.14 19.49 -25.70
CA PRO A 376 -16.47 19.81 -26.23
C PRO A 376 -16.89 18.94 -27.43
N ASP A 377 -15.91 18.39 -28.18
CA ASP A 377 -16.14 17.55 -29.35
C ASP A 377 -15.51 16.17 -29.14
N TYR A 378 -16.31 15.12 -29.25
CA TYR A 378 -15.87 13.75 -28.94
C TYR A 378 -14.87 13.21 -29.97
N ASP A 379 -15.04 13.51 -31.26
CA ASP A 379 -14.08 13.06 -32.28
C ASP A 379 -12.72 13.71 -32.08
N ARG A 380 -12.70 14.97 -31.67
CA ARG A 380 -11.47 15.65 -31.29
C ARG A 380 -10.85 15.11 -30.01
N GLN A 381 -11.65 14.73 -29.00
CA GLN A 381 -11.16 14.00 -27.83
C GLN A 381 -10.44 12.71 -28.23
N ARG A 382 -11.03 11.95 -29.18
CA ARG A 382 -10.45 10.71 -29.71
C ARG A 382 -9.12 10.95 -30.42
N GLU A 383 -9.01 12.01 -31.21
CA GLU A 383 -7.74 12.40 -31.85
C GLU A 383 -6.65 12.76 -30.84
N ILE A 384 -7.00 13.49 -29.77
CA ILE A 384 -6.08 13.79 -28.67
C ILE A 384 -5.67 12.50 -27.95
N ALA A 385 -6.62 11.60 -27.67
CA ALA A 385 -6.36 10.32 -27.03
C ALA A 385 -5.37 9.47 -27.85
N LEU A 386 -5.46 9.45 -29.18
CA LEU A 386 -4.50 8.75 -30.04
C LEU A 386 -3.08 9.34 -29.98
N LYS A 387 -2.94 10.65 -29.73
CA LYS A 387 -1.62 11.28 -29.50
C LYS A 387 -1.08 10.91 -28.13
N VAL A 388 -1.93 10.92 -27.10
CA VAL A 388 -1.57 10.54 -25.72
C VAL A 388 -1.19 9.07 -25.65
N GLU A 389 -1.92 8.19 -26.32
CA GLU A 389 -1.60 6.76 -26.44
C GLU A 389 -0.21 6.54 -27.05
N ARG A 390 0.13 7.28 -28.11
CA ARG A 390 1.47 7.20 -28.71
C ARG A 390 2.56 7.61 -27.73
N ILE A 391 2.32 8.64 -26.92
CA ILE A 391 3.23 9.05 -25.85
C ILE A 391 3.38 7.93 -24.80
N PHE A 392 2.29 7.23 -24.45
CA PHE A 392 2.36 6.07 -23.57
C PHE A 392 3.21 4.94 -24.18
N GLU A 393 3.02 4.63 -25.47
CA GLU A 393 3.78 3.57 -26.17
C GLU A 393 5.28 3.90 -26.30
N GLU A 394 5.63 5.18 -26.44
CA GLU A 394 7.01 5.65 -26.60
C GLU A 394 7.75 5.87 -25.27
N THR A 395 7.04 5.93 -24.14
CA THR A 395 7.65 6.15 -22.83
C THR A 395 8.23 4.85 -22.25
N GLU A 396 9.51 4.91 -21.89
CA GLU A 396 10.24 3.76 -21.35
C GLU A 396 9.60 3.26 -20.03
N GLY A 397 9.32 1.96 -19.96
CA GLY A 397 8.75 1.31 -18.78
C GLY A 397 7.22 1.31 -18.72
N VAL A 398 6.53 1.93 -19.69
CA VAL A 398 5.08 1.80 -19.86
C VAL A 398 4.78 0.58 -20.71
N VAL A 399 3.87 -0.27 -20.25
CA VAL A 399 3.43 -1.51 -20.93
C VAL A 399 1.91 -1.60 -20.94
N ASP A 400 1.37 -2.58 -21.67
CA ASP A 400 -0.07 -2.87 -21.70
C ASP A 400 -0.93 -1.65 -22.07
N VAL A 401 -0.41 -0.78 -22.94
CA VAL A 401 -1.11 0.43 -23.37
C VAL A 401 -2.40 0.05 -24.08
N ASP A 402 -3.49 0.69 -23.68
CA ASP A 402 -4.78 0.52 -24.29
C ASP A 402 -5.67 1.77 -24.17
N ARG A 403 -6.84 1.74 -24.81
CA ARG A 403 -7.81 2.82 -24.81
C ARG A 403 -9.24 2.29 -24.81
N TYR A 404 -10.11 3.01 -24.12
CA TYR A 404 -11.54 2.68 -24.05
C TYR A 404 -12.25 3.46 -25.14
N MET A 405 -12.00 3.02 -26.37
CA MET A 405 -12.55 3.58 -27.59
C MET A 405 -12.55 2.50 -28.67
N GLU A 406 -13.74 2.16 -29.13
CA GLU A 406 -13.94 1.19 -30.22
C GLU A 406 -13.36 1.74 -31.53
N LYS A 407 -12.75 0.86 -32.33
CA LYS A 407 -12.41 1.19 -33.72
C LYS A 407 -13.69 1.27 -34.55
N GLY A 408 -13.66 2.00 -35.66
CA GLY A 408 -14.77 1.99 -36.62
C GLY A 408 -15.04 0.60 -37.14
N GLN A 409 -16.30 0.18 -37.04
CA GLN A 409 -16.81 -1.06 -37.62
C GLN A 409 -17.95 -0.72 -38.59
N ASP A 410 -18.24 -1.65 -39.49
CA ASP A 410 -19.41 -1.55 -40.36
C ASP A 410 -20.43 -2.60 -39.95
N TRP A 411 -21.70 -2.21 -39.89
CA TRP A 411 -22.83 -3.12 -39.90
C TRP A 411 -23.27 -3.43 -41.32
N PHE A 412 -23.76 -4.65 -41.53
CA PHE A 412 -24.59 -4.94 -42.69
C PHE A 412 -26.03 -4.59 -42.37
N GLU A 413 -26.52 -3.51 -42.95
CA GLU A 413 -27.93 -3.11 -42.86
C GLU A 413 -28.73 -3.80 -43.98
N ILE A 414 -29.85 -4.42 -43.61
CA ILE A 414 -30.85 -4.94 -44.54
C ILE A 414 -32.08 -4.03 -44.45
N ALA A 415 -32.11 -3.00 -45.28
CA ALA A 415 -33.19 -2.02 -45.30
C ALA A 415 -34.36 -2.54 -46.15
N VAL A 416 -35.54 -2.68 -45.55
CA VAL A 416 -36.75 -3.16 -46.24
C VAL A 416 -37.29 -2.07 -47.17
N ASP A 417 -37.46 -2.42 -48.45
CA ASP A 417 -38.20 -1.61 -49.42
C ASP A 417 -39.71 -1.85 -49.19
N LYS A 418 -40.32 -0.97 -48.41
CA LYS A 418 -41.72 -1.12 -47.99
C LYS A 418 -42.70 -1.11 -49.17
N GLU A 419 -42.37 -0.40 -50.24
CA GLU A 419 -43.22 -0.32 -51.44
C GLU A 419 -43.21 -1.65 -52.20
N LYS A 420 -42.02 -2.19 -52.47
CA LYS A 420 -41.89 -3.51 -53.13
C LYS A 420 -42.44 -4.64 -52.28
N ALA A 421 -42.20 -4.62 -50.96
CA ALA A 421 -42.77 -5.58 -50.04
C ALA A 421 -44.30 -5.56 -50.07
N ALA A 422 -44.92 -4.37 -50.06
CA ALA A 422 -46.38 -4.22 -50.15
C ALA A 422 -46.97 -4.70 -51.48
N LEU A 423 -46.27 -4.49 -52.61
CA LEU A 423 -46.70 -5.00 -53.93
C LEU A 423 -46.77 -6.53 -53.98
N HIS A 424 -45.95 -7.21 -53.19
CA HIS A 424 -45.96 -8.67 -53.04
C HIS A 424 -46.80 -9.15 -51.84
N GLY A 425 -47.52 -8.25 -51.16
CA GLY A 425 -48.32 -8.59 -49.98
C GLY A 425 -47.49 -9.13 -48.80
N ILE A 426 -46.21 -8.79 -48.73
CA ILE A 426 -45.29 -9.19 -47.67
C ILE A 426 -45.07 -8.00 -46.73
N SER A 427 -45.31 -8.20 -45.44
CA SER A 427 -45.08 -7.16 -44.42
C SER A 427 -43.60 -7.08 -44.03
N ALA A 428 -43.15 -5.90 -43.61
CA ALA A 428 -41.81 -5.72 -43.06
C ALA A 428 -41.55 -6.62 -41.84
N ALA A 429 -42.57 -6.90 -41.02
CA ALA A 429 -42.48 -7.80 -39.88
C ALA A 429 -42.26 -9.26 -40.30
N GLN A 430 -42.89 -9.72 -41.39
CA GLN A 430 -42.63 -11.05 -41.95
C GLN A 430 -41.20 -11.16 -42.47
N ILE A 431 -40.67 -10.10 -43.10
CA ILE A 431 -39.27 -10.06 -43.55
C ILE A 431 -38.32 -10.14 -42.34
N ASP A 432 -38.51 -9.29 -41.33
CA ASP A 432 -37.68 -9.31 -40.11
C ASP A 432 -37.69 -10.68 -39.42
N ASN A 433 -38.87 -11.27 -39.21
CA ASN A 433 -39.02 -12.58 -38.58
C ASN A 433 -38.33 -13.69 -39.40
N THR A 434 -38.45 -13.64 -40.73
CA THR A 434 -37.81 -14.63 -41.62
C THR A 434 -36.29 -14.52 -41.54
N VAL A 435 -35.76 -13.30 -41.62
CA VAL A 435 -34.31 -13.03 -41.51
C VAL A 435 -33.79 -13.45 -40.13
N ARG A 436 -34.52 -13.13 -39.06
CA ARG A 436 -34.18 -13.49 -37.68
C ARG A 436 -34.17 -15.00 -37.46
N MET A 437 -35.19 -15.70 -37.93
CA MET A 437 -35.30 -17.17 -37.87
C MET A 437 -34.18 -17.83 -38.68
N ALA A 438 -33.87 -17.31 -39.86
CA ALA A 438 -32.77 -17.79 -40.69
C ALA A 438 -31.40 -17.62 -39.99
N LEU A 439 -31.14 -16.44 -39.43
CA LEU A 439 -29.86 -16.11 -38.79
C LEU A 439 -29.71 -16.66 -37.38
N LYS A 440 -30.52 -16.18 -36.43
CA LYS A 440 -30.38 -16.50 -35.00
C LYS A 440 -30.99 -17.87 -34.67
N GLY A 441 -31.99 -18.26 -35.45
CA GLY A 441 -32.86 -19.39 -35.15
C GLY A 441 -34.05 -18.95 -34.29
N GLU A 442 -35.17 -19.65 -34.43
CA GLU A 442 -36.37 -19.45 -33.64
C GLU A 442 -36.61 -20.64 -32.72
N LYS A 443 -36.86 -20.36 -31.43
CA LYS A 443 -37.22 -21.40 -30.47
C LYS A 443 -38.70 -21.74 -30.66
N VAL A 444 -38.99 -22.88 -31.25
CA VAL A 444 -40.36 -23.30 -31.60
C VAL A 444 -41.01 -24.18 -30.54
N GLY A 445 -40.23 -24.68 -29.59
CA GLY A 445 -40.75 -25.54 -28.53
C GLY A 445 -39.67 -26.00 -27.56
N LEU A 446 -40.09 -26.86 -26.65
CA LEU A 446 -39.24 -27.54 -25.70
C LEU A 446 -39.37 -29.05 -25.91
N LEU A 447 -38.23 -29.73 -25.96
CA LEU A 447 -38.14 -31.17 -25.89
C LEU A 447 -38.02 -31.57 -24.42
N HIS A 448 -39.03 -32.28 -23.93
CA HIS A 448 -38.99 -32.88 -22.60
C HIS A 448 -38.29 -34.24 -22.66
N ASP A 449 -36.98 -34.25 -22.44
CA ASP A 449 -36.18 -35.47 -22.35
C ASP A 449 -35.99 -35.87 -20.87
N PRO A 450 -36.47 -37.04 -20.42
CA PRO A 450 -36.29 -37.50 -19.04
C PRO A 450 -34.82 -37.65 -18.59
N ARG A 451 -33.87 -37.66 -19.53
CA ARG A 451 -32.42 -37.72 -19.24
C ARG A 451 -31.83 -36.34 -18.96
N GLU A 452 -32.49 -35.29 -19.39
CA GLU A 452 -32.07 -33.91 -19.16
C GLU A 452 -32.81 -33.35 -17.96
N LYS A 453 -32.10 -32.59 -17.13
CA LYS A 453 -32.68 -31.98 -15.93
C LYS A 453 -33.40 -30.66 -16.24
N GLU A 454 -33.00 -30.00 -17.33
CA GLU A 454 -33.54 -28.74 -17.82
C GLU A 454 -34.22 -28.97 -19.18
N ASP A 455 -35.25 -28.19 -19.49
CA ASP A 455 -35.95 -28.31 -20.77
C ASP A 455 -35.04 -27.93 -21.96
N VAL A 456 -34.97 -28.80 -22.97
CA VAL A 456 -34.11 -28.59 -24.15
C VAL A 456 -34.86 -27.82 -25.23
N PRO A 457 -34.39 -26.63 -25.68
CA PRO A 457 -35.09 -25.88 -26.71
C PRO A 457 -34.96 -26.54 -28.10
N ILE A 458 -36.08 -26.67 -28.80
CA ILE A 458 -36.11 -26.99 -30.23
C ILE A 458 -35.93 -25.68 -30.99
N VAL A 459 -34.81 -25.54 -31.70
CA VAL A 459 -34.47 -24.33 -32.46
C VAL A 459 -34.48 -24.65 -33.96
N ILE A 460 -35.34 -23.97 -34.71
CA ILE A 460 -35.32 -24.01 -36.18
C ILE A 460 -34.40 -22.91 -36.67
N ARG A 461 -33.42 -23.27 -37.51
CA ARG A 461 -32.45 -22.35 -38.07
C ARG A 461 -31.92 -22.89 -39.40
N LEU A 462 -31.55 -22.01 -40.32
CA LEU A 462 -30.91 -22.45 -41.57
C LEU A 462 -29.51 -23.07 -41.32
N PRO A 463 -29.09 -24.01 -42.18
CA PRO A 463 -27.70 -24.48 -42.23
C PRO A 463 -26.72 -23.32 -42.32
N LEU A 464 -25.51 -23.49 -41.76
CA LEU A 464 -24.51 -22.41 -41.73
C LEU A 464 -24.13 -21.91 -43.14
N GLU A 465 -24.04 -22.83 -44.11
CA GLU A 465 -23.70 -22.55 -45.52
C GLU A 465 -24.70 -21.60 -46.21
N ASP A 466 -25.98 -21.67 -45.84
CA ASP A 466 -27.05 -20.83 -46.40
C ASP A 466 -27.13 -19.45 -45.74
N ARG A 467 -26.43 -19.25 -44.62
CA ARG A 467 -26.45 -18.00 -43.83
C ARG A 467 -25.07 -17.40 -43.55
N SER A 468 -24.01 -17.90 -44.20
CA SER A 468 -22.62 -17.46 -43.98
C SER A 468 -22.24 -16.18 -44.75
N GLY A 469 -23.20 -15.51 -45.39
CA GLY A 469 -22.93 -14.29 -46.14
C GLY A 469 -24.19 -13.53 -46.54
N ILE A 470 -24.03 -12.21 -46.72
CA ILE A 470 -25.15 -11.32 -47.06
C ILE A 470 -25.83 -11.69 -48.38
N ARG A 471 -25.07 -12.17 -49.37
CA ARG A 471 -25.61 -12.60 -50.67
C ARG A 471 -26.48 -13.85 -50.57
N GLN A 472 -26.01 -14.84 -49.81
CA GLN A 472 -26.77 -16.08 -49.56
C GLN A 472 -28.05 -15.74 -48.79
N MET A 473 -27.94 -14.88 -47.78
CA MET A 473 -29.10 -14.38 -47.05
C MET A 473 -30.11 -13.64 -47.93
N THR A 474 -29.69 -12.71 -48.79
CA THR A 474 -30.63 -11.99 -49.66
C THR A 474 -31.16 -12.84 -50.81
N SER A 475 -30.52 -13.99 -51.11
CA SER A 475 -31.05 -14.96 -52.08
C SER A 475 -32.19 -15.83 -51.55
N MET A 476 -32.46 -15.79 -50.24
CA MET A 476 -33.57 -16.50 -49.63
C MET A 476 -34.89 -16.09 -50.26
N LYS A 477 -35.78 -17.06 -50.45
CA LYS A 477 -37.09 -16.83 -51.07
C LYS A 477 -38.19 -16.79 -50.02
N MET A 478 -39.07 -15.82 -50.14
CA MET A 478 -40.26 -15.66 -49.32
C MET A 478 -41.50 -15.93 -50.15
N LEU A 479 -42.51 -16.53 -49.51
CA LEU A 479 -43.80 -16.76 -50.14
C LEU A 479 -44.61 -15.45 -50.11
N SER A 480 -44.97 -14.96 -51.30
CA SER A 480 -45.85 -13.81 -51.52
C SER A 480 -47.32 -14.19 -51.27
N ALA A 481 -48.19 -13.19 -51.06
CA ALA A 481 -49.62 -13.41 -50.80
C ALA A 481 -50.36 -14.12 -51.96
N ASP A 482 -49.81 -14.02 -53.18
CA ASP A 482 -50.30 -14.69 -54.39
C ASP A 482 -49.69 -16.09 -54.62
N GLY A 483 -48.91 -16.61 -53.67
CA GLY A 483 -48.29 -17.94 -53.71
C GLY A 483 -46.99 -18.02 -54.51
N ARG A 484 -46.48 -16.90 -55.04
CA ARG A 484 -45.19 -16.86 -55.75
C ARG A 484 -44.02 -16.78 -54.77
N LEU A 485 -42.88 -17.35 -55.14
CA LEU A 485 -41.63 -17.18 -54.40
C LEU A 485 -40.89 -15.93 -54.89
N VAL A 486 -40.66 -14.97 -54.00
CA VAL A 486 -39.95 -13.72 -54.26
C VAL A 486 -38.62 -13.73 -53.51
N ALA A 487 -37.52 -13.38 -54.18
CA ALA A 487 -36.23 -13.32 -53.52
C ALA A 487 -36.17 -12.13 -52.55
N LEU A 488 -35.53 -12.31 -51.40
CA LEU A 488 -35.39 -11.25 -50.41
C LEU A 488 -34.66 -10.04 -51.01
N SER A 489 -33.72 -10.24 -51.93
CA SER A 489 -33.02 -9.21 -52.70
C SER A 489 -33.93 -8.26 -53.49
N ASP A 490 -35.13 -8.71 -53.86
CA ASP A 490 -36.10 -7.86 -54.57
C ASP A 490 -36.88 -6.98 -53.59
N LEU A 491 -36.87 -7.32 -52.29
CA LEU A 491 -37.65 -6.68 -51.23
C LEU A 491 -36.79 -5.83 -50.28
N VAL A 492 -35.47 -5.94 -50.35
CA VAL A 492 -34.54 -5.26 -49.43
C VAL A 492 -33.34 -4.67 -50.17
N SER A 493 -32.78 -3.61 -49.63
CA SER A 493 -31.45 -3.11 -49.96
C SER A 493 -30.48 -3.53 -48.87
N ALA A 494 -29.40 -4.23 -49.24
CA ALA A 494 -28.35 -4.63 -48.32
C ALA A 494 -27.09 -3.77 -48.54
N GLY A 495 -26.61 -3.11 -47.48
CA GLY A 495 -25.47 -2.21 -47.55
C GLY A 495 -24.62 -2.23 -46.28
N LYS A 496 -23.42 -1.67 -46.37
CA LYS A 496 -22.60 -1.42 -45.18
C LYS A 496 -22.87 -0.02 -44.66
N ILE A 497 -23.12 0.10 -43.36
CA ILE A 497 -23.21 1.39 -42.66
C ILE A 497 -22.21 1.40 -41.49
N PRO A 498 -21.65 2.55 -41.12
CA PRO A 498 -20.83 2.64 -39.91
C PRO A 498 -21.66 2.23 -38.68
N MET A 499 -21.08 1.38 -37.84
CA MET A 499 -21.66 1.00 -36.56
C MET A 499 -21.50 2.16 -35.56
N ASP A 500 -22.58 2.47 -34.83
CA ASP A 500 -22.55 3.40 -33.72
C ASP A 500 -21.60 2.89 -32.62
N ARG A 501 -20.81 3.79 -32.05
CA ARG A 501 -19.81 3.45 -31.04
C ARG A 501 -20.27 3.83 -29.66
N SER A 502 -19.85 3.05 -28.68
CA SER A 502 -20.09 3.36 -27.27
C SER A 502 -19.37 4.65 -26.86
N ILE A 503 -20.08 5.57 -26.19
CA ILE A 503 -19.51 6.79 -25.61
C ILE A 503 -19.52 6.66 -24.08
N TYR A 504 -18.32 6.65 -23.49
CA TYR A 504 -18.18 6.67 -22.03
C TYR A 504 -18.45 8.06 -21.48
N HIS A 505 -19.13 8.11 -20.34
CA HIS A 505 -19.44 9.35 -19.63
C HIS A 505 -19.01 9.23 -18.17
N LYS A 506 -18.42 10.30 -17.63
CA LYS A 506 -18.12 10.43 -16.19
C LYS A 506 -18.67 11.75 -15.71
N ASN A 507 -19.61 11.71 -14.76
CA ASN A 507 -20.38 12.88 -14.31
C ASN A 507 -21.06 13.63 -15.47
N LEU A 508 -21.71 12.88 -16.37
CA LEU A 508 -22.39 13.37 -17.59
C LEU A 508 -21.49 14.01 -18.66
N MET A 509 -20.17 14.12 -18.43
CA MET A 509 -19.23 14.57 -19.45
C MET A 509 -18.70 13.38 -20.25
N PRO A 510 -18.73 13.43 -21.60
CA PRO A 510 -18.06 12.44 -22.45
C PRO A 510 -16.56 12.38 -22.12
N VAL A 511 -16.03 11.16 -22.05
CA VAL A 511 -14.63 10.91 -21.70
C VAL A 511 -14.04 9.81 -22.57
N VAL A 512 -12.78 9.99 -22.97
CA VAL A 512 -11.97 8.94 -23.58
C VAL A 512 -10.86 8.55 -22.61
N TYR A 513 -10.71 7.26 -22.33
CA TYR A 513 -9.64 6.76 -21.47
C TYR A 513 -8.48 6.23 -22.31
N VAL A 514 -7.27 6.65 -21.96
CA VAL A 514 -6.03 5.97 -22.34
C VAL A 514 -5.42 5.38 -21.07
N VAL A 515 -5.12 4.10 -21.09
CA VAL A 515 -4.63 3.35 -19.93
C VAL A 515 -3.30 2.70 -20.25
N GLY A 516 -2.51 2.46 -19.22
CA GLY A 516 -1.27 1.68 -19.31
C GLY A 516 -0.85 1.17 -17.94
N ASP A 517 0.07 0.23 -17.93
CA ASP A 517 0.73 -0.26 -16.72
C ASP A 517 2.22 0.12 -16.74
N VAL A 518 2.90 -0.01 -15.60
CA VAL A 518 4.35 0.20 -15.50
C VAL A 518 5.04 -1.12 -15.17
N ALA A 519 5.96 -1.54 -16.03
CA ALA A 519 6.76 -2.74 -15.82
C ALA A 519 8.18 -2.54 -16.34
N GLY A 520 9.14 -3.28 -15.78
CA GLY A 520 10.54 -3.24 -16.21
C GLY A 520 11.44 -2.55 -15.18
N VAL A 521 12.21 -1.55 -15.60
CA VAL A 521 13.24 -0.91 -14.74
C VAL A 521 12.63 0.14 -13.81
N LYS A 522 11.64 0.90 -14.29
CA LYS A 522 10.96 2.00 -13.58
C LYS A 522 9.49 1.61 -13.29
N GLU A 523 9.24 0.79 -12.28
CA GLU A 523 7.91 0.27 -11.91
C GLU A 523 7.09 1.20 -11.01
N SER A 524 7.39 2.49 -11.12
CA SER A 524 6.76 3.55 -10.34
C SER A 524 6.04 4.50 -11.31
N PRO A 525 4.74 4.75 -11.10
CA PRO A 525 3.97 5.65 -11.96
C PRO A 525 4.51 7.09 -11.93
N VAL A 526 5.19 7.49 -10.83
CA VAL A 526 5.69 8.85 -10.61
C VAL A 526 6.62 9.29 -11.75
N TYR A 527 7.61 8.46 -12.09
CA TYR A 527 8.62 8.83 -13.08
C TYR A 527 8.06 8.80 -14.51
N ALA A 528 7.22 7.82 -14.83
CA ALA A 528 6.57 7.73 -16.13
C ALA A 528 5.66 8.94 -16.37
N ILE A 529 4.87 9.35 -15.38
CA ILE A 529 3.99 10.52 -15.50
C ILE A 529 4.79 11.80 -15.61
N LEU A 530 5.85 12.00 -14.82
CA LEU A 530 6.69 13.21 -14.95
C LEU A 530 7.34 13.34 -16.34
N GLU A 531 7.67 12.22 -16.99
CA GLU A 531 8.17 12.22 -18.37
C GLU A 531 7.04 12.50 -19.38
N MET A 532 5.92 11.78 -19.29
CA MET A 532 4.78 11.94 -20.20
C MET A 532 4.13 13.32 -20.08
N GLN A 533 4.03 13.87 -18.88
CA GLN A 533 3.49 15.21 -18.62
C GLN A 533 4.23 16.27 -19.43
N LYS A 534 5.57 16.20 -19.48
CA LYS A 534 6.39 17.11 -20.30
C LYS A 534 6.09 16.95 -21.79
N LYS A 535 6.01 15.72 -22.30
CA LYS A 535 5.67 15.44 -23.71
C LYS A 535 4.25 15.90 -24.07
N ILE A 536 3.29 15.77 -23.15
CA ILE A 536 1.90 16.22 -23.35
C ILE A 536 1.81 17.75 -23.34
N ASP A 537 2.60 18.43 -22.51
CA ASP A 537 2.66 19.90 -22.48
C ASP A 537 3.21 20.52 -23.77
N GLU A 538 3.93 19.74 -24.58
CA GLU A 538 4.43 20.11 -25.91
C GLU A 538 3.36 19.97 -27.01
N ILE A 539 2.22 19.33 -26.74
CA ILE A 539 1.12 19.22 -27.70
C ILE A 539 0.48 20.59 -27.89
N SER A 540 0.68 21.18 -29.07
CA SER A 540 -0.04 22.37 -29.51
C SER A 540 -1.42 22.00 -30.06
N LEU A 541 -2.46 22.59 -29.47
CA LEU A 541 -3.82 22.50 -29.99
C LEU A 541 -4.05 23.65 -31.01
N PRO A 542 -4.64 23.38 -32.18
CA PRO A 542 -5.10 24.38 -33.15
C PRO A 542 -5.94 25.52 -32.55
N GLU A 543 -6.63 25.24 -31.45
CA GLU A 543 -7.47 26.14 -30.69
C GLU A 543 -6.65 27.21 -29.91
N GLY A 544 -5.32 27.14 -29.95
CA GLY A 544 -4.41 28.18 -29.46
C GLY A 544 -4.07 28.09 -27.96
N TYR A 545 -4.43 27.00 -27.29
CA TYR A 545 -4.11 26.75 -25.88
C TYR A 545 -3.51 25.35 -25.68
N ARG A 546 -2.97 25.09 -24.49
CA ARG A 546 -2.41 23.78 -24.11
C ARG A 546 -3.45 22.94 -23.38
N ILE A 547 -3.34 21.61 -23.46
CA ILE A 547 -4.19 20.70 -22.70
C ILE A 547 -3.92 20.93 -21.20
N GLU A 548 -4.95 21.33 -20.45
CA GLU A 548 -4.82 21.49 -19.00
C GLU A 548 -4.75 20.10 -18.33
N GLN A 549 -3.68 19.83 -17.59
CA GLN A 549 -3.47 18.56 -16.91
C GLN A 549 -3.88 18.66 -15.42
N HIS A 550 -4.84 17.85 -15.02
CA HIS A 550 -5.36 17.74 -13.66
C HIS A 550 -4.92 16.43 -13.00
N THR A 551 -4.84 16.39 -11.67
CA THR A 551 -4.58 15.14 -10.91
C THR A 551 -5.60 14.96 -9.79
N SER A 552 -5.88 16.02 -9.02
CA SER A 552 -6.75 15.90 -7.84
C SER A 552 -8.24 15.92 -8.16
N ARG A 553 -8.65 16.56 -9.26
CA ARG A 553 -10.06 16.83 -9.58
C ARG A 553 -10.32 16.61 -11.06
N ILE A 554 -11.56 16.26 -11.38
CA ILE A 554 -12.02 16.33 -12.77
C ILE A 554 -12.12 17.79 -13.22
N PRO A 555 -12.00 18.07 -14.53
CA PRO A 555 -12.33 19.38 -15.08
C PRO A 555 -13.74 19.80 -14.65
N ARG A 556 -13.92 21.10 -14.37
CA ARG A 556 -15.22 21.64 -13.96
C ARG A 556 -16.23 21.69 -15.11
N THR A 557 -15.74 21.80 -16.33
CA THR A 557 -16.52 21.87 -17.56
C THR A 557 -15.81 21.11 -18.67
N ASP A 558 -16.56 20.66 -19.66
CA ASP A 558 -16.10 20.04 -20.90
C ASP A 558 -15.93 21.07 -22.04
N GLN A 559 -16.05 22.37 -21.77
CA GLN A 559 -15.93 23.43 -22.78
C GLN A 559 -14.51 23.60 -23.34
N ARG A 560 -13.50 23.06 -22.66
CA ARG A 560 -12.10 23.06 -23.09
C ARG A 560 -11.52 21.66 -23.02
N TYR A 561 -10.57 21.36 -23.90
CA TYR A 561 -9.83 20.12 -23.83
C TYR A 561 -8.95 20.11 -22.58
N ALA A 562 -9.18 19.13 -21.74
CA ALA A 562 -8.46 18.94 -20.50
C ALA A 562 -8.22 17.44 -20.28
N MET A 563 -7.16 17.14 -19.55
CA MET A 563 -6.79 15.78 -19.22
C MET A 563 -6.70 15.63 -17.71
N LYS A 564 -7.21 14.53 -17.16
CA LYS A 564 -6.98 14.16 -15.77
C LYS A 564 -6.13 12.89 -15.70
N TRP A 565 -5.07 12.93 -14.92
CA TRP A 565 -4.35 11.75 -14.46
C TRP A 565 -5.15 11.05 -13.35
N ASP A 566 -5.58 9.82 -13.62
CA ASP A 566 -6.29 8.93 -12.69
C ASP A 566 -5.49 7.63 -12.49
N GLY A 567 -6.08 6.60 -11.90
CA GLY A 567 -5.42 5.31 -11.66
C GLY A 567 -4.63 5.29 -10.34
N GLU A 568 -3.61 4.43 -10.25
CA GLU A 568 -2.78 4.32 -9.04
C GLU A 568 -2.07 5.65 -8.72
N TRP A 569 -1.72 6.44 -9.74
CA TRP A 569 -1.12 7.77 -9.54
C TRP A 569 -2.00 8.72 -8.74
N HIS A 570 -3.30 8.82 -9.05
CA HIS A 570 -4.20 9.70 -8.31
C HIS A 570 -4.24 9.34 -6.83
N ILE A 571 -4.34 8.05 -6.52
CA ILE A 571 -4.33 7.55 -5.15
C ILE A 571 -2.96 7.78 -4.49
N THR A 572 -1.86 7.59 -5.22
CA THR A 572 -0.50 7.88 -4.74
C THR A 572 -0.40 9.35 -4.32
N TYR A 573 -0.76 10.27 -5.22
CA TYR A 573 -0.70 11.70 -4.97
C TYR A 573 -1.57 12.10 -3.78
N GLU A 574 -2.82 11.65 -3.74
CA GLU A 574 -3.77 11.96 -2.67
C GLU A 574 -3.23 11.50 -1.30
N VAL A 575 -2.75 10.25 -1.21
CA VAL A 575 -2.27 9.67 0.05
C VAL A 575 -1.01 10.33 0.55
N PHE A 576 -0.01 10.56 -0.32
CA PHE A 576 1.23 11.21 0.09
C PHE A 576 1.00 12.66 0.49
N ARG A 577 0.11 13.38 -0.22
CA ARG A 577 -0.32 14.74 0.15
C ARG A 577 -0.96 14.74 1.54
N ASP A 578 -1.94 13.88 1.76
CA ASP A 578 -2.71 13.83 3.00
C ASP A 578 -1.86 13.36 4.18
N LEU A 579 -0.95 12.38 3.99
CA LEU A 579 0.03 11.99 4.99
C LEU A 579 1.03 13.11 5.28
N GLY A 580 1.44 13.89 4.27
CA GLY A 580 2.30 15.06 4.45
C GLY A 580 1.63 16.15 5.28
N ILE A 581 0.34 16.42 5.02
CA ILE A 581 -0.48 17.34 5.82
C ILE A 581 -0.64 16.80 7.24
N ALA A 582 -0.94 15.50 7.39
CA ALA A 582 -1.04 14.86 8.71
C ALA A 582 0.28 14.97 9.48
N PHE A 583 1.43 14.78 8.82
CA PHE A 583 2.73 14.95 9.44
C PHE A 583 3.01 16.40 9.86
N ALA A 584 2.58 17.40 9.09
CA ALA A 584 2.65 18.80 9.52
C ALA A 584 1.82 19.05 10.78
N VAL A 585 0.62 18.48 10.88
CA VAL A 585 -0.21 18.52 12.09
C VAL A 585 0.49 17.82 13.26
N VAL A 586 1.11 16.66 13.04
CA VAL A 586 1.91 15.96 14.04
C VAL A 586 3.02 16.85 14.60
N LEU A 587 3.79 17.53 13.75
CA LEU A 587 4.85 18.43 14.21
C LEU A 587 4.29 19.54 15.11
N VAL A 588 3.14 20.12 14.76
CA VAL A 588 2.48 21.14 15.58
C VAL A 588 1.98 20.57 16.91
N LEU A 589 1.37 19.38 16.91
CA LEU A 589 0.88 18.74 18.13
C LEU A 589 2.01 18.37 19.09
N ILE A 590 3.10 17.79 18.56
CA ILE A 590 4.31 17.49 19.34
C ILE A 590 4.88 18.79 19.90
N PHE A 591 4.99 19.83 19.09
CA PHE A 591 5.50 21.13 19.54
C PHE A 591 4.67 21.66 20.72
N ILE A 592 3.35 21.74 20.60
CA ILE A 592 2.46 22.25 21.67
C ILE A 592 2.59 21.42 22.95
N LEU A 593 2.61 20.09 22.82
CA LEU A 593 2.68 19.19 23.97
C LEU A 593 4.02 19.33 24.71
N VAL A 594 5.13 19.42 23.97
CA VAL A 594 6.48 19.58 24.53
C VAL A 594 6.68 21.00 25.09
N VAL A 595 6.13 22.04 24.46
CA VAL A 595 6.07 23.41 25.02
C VAL A 595 5.35 23.40 26.36
N GLY A 596 4.18 22.73 26.44
CA GLY A 596 3.39 22.65 27.66
C GLY A 596 4.14 22.01 28.83
N TRP A 597 4.99 21.02 28.54
CA TRP A 597 5.79 20.33 29.56
C TRP A 597 7.06 21.07 29.99
N PHE A 598 7.87 21.49 29.02
CA PHE A 598 9.16 22.14 29.29
C PHE A 598 9.04 23.65 29.54
N GLN A 599 7.85 24.23 29.32
CA GLN A 599 7.57 25.66 29.47
C GLN A 599 8.57 26.55 28.71
N SER A 600 9.08 26.05 27.58
CA SER A 600 10.12 26.66 26.76
C SER A 600 9.74 26.54 25.29
N LEU A 601 10.00 27.60 24.51
CA LEU A 601 9.75 27.62 23.06
C LEU A 601 10.92 27.07 22.23
N SER A 602 12.14 27.11 22.77
CA SER A 602 13.38 26.63 22.13
C SER A 602 13.59 25.13 22.31
N THR A 603 13.39 24.62 23.53
CA THR A 603 13.59 23.21 23.90
C THR A 603 12.82 22.22 22.99
N PRO A 604 11.54 22.46 22.62
CA PRO A 604 10.82 21.62 21.67
C PRO A 604 11.46 21.53 20.28
N LEU A 605 12.02 22.64 19.77
CA LEU A 605 12.70 22.63 18.46
C LEU A 605 13.96 21.76 18.50
N VAL A 606 14.69 21.78 19.61
CA VAL A 606 15.86 20.91 19.84
C VAL A 606 15.46 19.43 19.85
N ILE A 607 14.37 19.09 20.55
CA ILE A 607 13.84 17.73 20.61
C ILE A 607 13.36 17.27 19.22
N MET A 608 12.62 18.12 18.51
CA MET A 608 12.06 17.80 17.18
C MET A 608 13.11 17.77 16.07
N ALA A 609 14.26 18.44 16.24
CA ALA A 609 15.38 18.38 15.29
C ALA A 609 15.89 16.94 15.07
N ALA A 610 15.60 16.02 15.99
CA ALA A 610 15.91 14.61 15.86
C ALA A 610 15.10 13.89 14.77
N ILE A 611 13.90 14.38 14.43
CA ILE A 611 12.97 13.68 13.52
C ILE A 611 13.56 13.49 12.12
N PRO A 612 14.09 14.52 11.44
CA PRO A 612 14.64 14.35 10.10
C PRO A 612 15.87 13.44 10.04
N PHE A 613 16.58 13.24 11.15
CA PHE A 613 17.78 12.39 11.18
C PHE A 613 17.46 10.91 10.91
N SER A 614 16.23 10.47 11.18
CA SER A 614 15.77 9.13 10.80
C SER A 614 15.81 8.92 9.28
N LEU A 615 15.56 9.95 8.46
CA LEU A 615 15.59 9.85 6.99
C LEU A 615 16.98 9.50 6.44
N ILE A 616 18.04 9.84 7.17
CA ILE A 616 19.43 9.49 6.84
C ILE A 616 19.61 7.96 6.85
N GLY A 617 18.87 7.23 7.68
CA GLY A 617 18.84 5.77 7.65
C GLY A 617 17.82 5.23 6.66
N ILE A 618 16.61 5.79 6.67
CA ILE A 618 15.45 5.25 5.94
C ILE A 618 15.68 5.23 4.42
N LEU A 619 16.09 6.36 3.83
CA LEU A 619 16.19 6.47 2.37
C LEU A 619 17.33 5.59 1.81
N PRO A 620 18.57 5.62 2.35
CA PRO A 620 19.61 4.69 1.90
C PRO A 620 19.24 3.22 2.09
N ALA A 621 18.56 2.85 3.19
CA ALA A 621 18.15 1.47 3.41
C ALA A 621 17.18 0.96 2.34
N HIS A 622 16.21 1.79 1.93
CA HIS A 622 15.31 1.45 0.82
C HIS A 622 16.08 1.27 -0.49
N GLY A 623 17.03 2.17 -0.80
CA GLY A 623 17.87 2.07 -2.00
C GLY A 623 18.77 0.83 -2.01
N LEU A 624 19.41 0.52 -0.88
CA LEU A 624 20.30 -0.65 -0.73
C LEU A 624 19.56 -1.99 -0.85
N LEU A 625 18.33 -2.06 -0.31
CA LEU A 625 17.49 -3.25 -0.36
C LEU A 625 16.69 -3.36 -1.66
N GLY A 626 16.75 -2.35 -2.54
CA GLY A 626 15.94 -2.29 -3.76
C GLY A 626 14.44 -2.19 -3.50
N ALA A 627 14.03 -1.76 -2.31
CA ALA A 627 12.64 -1.67 -1.89
C ALA A 627 12.04 -0.29 -2.22
N PHE A 628 10.76 -0.25 -2.58
CA PHE A 628 10.06 1.01 -2.82
C PHE A 628 9.83 1.78 -1.52
N PHE A 629 10.03 3.10 -1.54
CA PHE A 629 9.51 3.97 -0.50
C PHE A 629 8.01 4.17 -0.71
N THR A 630 7.19 3.65 0.21
CA THR A 630 5.74 3.56 0.04
C THR A 630 4.94 4.33 1.08
N ALA A 631 3.61 4.35 0.95
CA ALA A 631 2.74 4.92 1.98
C ALA A 631 2.96 4.23 3.33
N THR A 632 3.21 2.91 3.35
CA THR A 632 3.54 2.18 4.58
C THR A 632 4.93 2.57 5.11
N SER A 633 5.91 2.83 4.24
CA SER A 633 7.22 3.42 4.63
C SER A 633 7.05 4.78 5.29
N MET A 634 6.14 5.63 4.79
CA MET A 634 5.85 6.95 5.37
C MET A 634 5.16 6.83 6.73
N ILE A 635 4.21 5.90 6.89
CA ILE A 635 3.62 5.58 8.21
C ILE A 635 4.72 5.14 9.18
N GLY A 636 5.65 4.28 8.75
CA GLY A 636 6.79 3.86 9.56
C GLY A 636 7.70 5.03 9.98
N PHE A 637 7.96 5.96 9.06
CA PHE A 637 8.70 7.20 9.37
C PHE A 637 7.97 8.08 10.40
N ILE A 638 6.67 8.30 10.23
CA ILE A 638 5.86 9.13 11.15
C ILE A 638 5.78 8.48 12.54
N ALA A 639 5.57 7.16 12.59
CA ALA A 639 5.57 6.40 13.83
C ALA A 639 6.93 6.45 14.54
N GLY A 640 8.02 6.22 13.79
CA GLY A 640 9.39 6.35 14.29
C GLY A 640 9.69 7.76 14.79
N ALA A 641 9.18 8.80 14.14
CA ALA A 641 9.32 10.17 14.62
C ALA A 641 8.78 10.33 16.06
N GLY A 642 7.64 9.71 16.37
CA GLY A 642 7.09 9.69 17.73
C GLY A 642 8.02 9.02 18.75
N ILE A 643 8.61 7.87 18.39
CA ILE A 643 9.56 7.12 19.23
C ILE A 643 10.85 7.92 19.47
N VAL A 644 11.39 8.51 18.40
CA VAL A 644 12.60 9.35 18.44
C VAL A 644 12.39 10.58 19.32
N VAL A 645 11.24 11.24 19.20
CA VAL A 645 10.87 12.37 20.05
C VAL A 645 10.71 11.92 21.50
N ARG A 646 10.04 10.80 21.76
CA ARG A 646 9.92 10.21 23.10
C ARG A 646 11.29 10.02 23.77
N ASN A 647 12.23 9.39 23.07
CA ASN A 647 13.58 9.16 23.59
C ASN A 647 14.31 10.49 23.89
N SER A 648 14.10 11.48 23.02
CA SER A 648 14.67 12.83 23.18
C SER A 648 14.07 13.60 24.35
N ILE A 649 12.75 13.48 24.58
CA ILE A 649 12.05 14.05 25.74
C ILE A 649 12.61 13.50 27.04
N ILE A 650 12.70 12.17 27.17
CA ILE A 650 13.19 11.52 28.39
C ILE A 650 14.65 11.93 28.68
N LEU A 651 15.47 12.07 27.64
CA LEU A 651 16.84 12.53 27.76
C LEU A 651 16.92 13.97 28.26
N VAL A 652 16.20 14.90 27.63
CA VAL A 652 16.20 16.32 28.00
C VAL A 652 15.61 16.56 29.40
N ASP A 653 14.53 15.87 29.75
CA ASP A 653 13.93 15.95 31.08
C ASP A 653 14.90 15.51 32.18
N PHE A 654 15.69 14.45 31.93
CA PHE A 654 16.72 14.02 32.85
C PHE A 654 17.90 15.01 32.94
N ILE A 655 18.23 15.71 31.85
CA ILE A 655 19.22 16.80 31.86
C ILE A 655 18.72 17.94 32.76
N GLU A 656 17.46 18.38 32.60
CA GLU A 656 16.87 19.41 33.46
C GLU A 656 16.83 19.00 34.94
N LEU A 657 16.47 17.75 35.23
CA LEU A 657 16.48 17.21 36.58
C LEU A 657 17.87 17.30 37.22
N ARG A 658 18.93 16.93 36.47
CA ARG A 658 20.32 17.03 36.95
C ARG A 658 20.77 18.47 37.17
N ILE A 659 20.35 19.39 36.29
CA ILE A 659 20.63 20.83 36.46
C ILE A 659 19.93 21.36 37.70
N ALA A 660 18.67 20.98 37.94
CA ALA A 660 17.90 21.36 39.13
C ALA A 660 18.54 20.83 40.43
N GLN A 661 19.22 19.68 40.36
CA GLN A 661 20.03 19.12 41.45
C GLN A 661 21.38 19.84 41.66
N GLY A 662 21.66 20.92 40.91
CA GLY A 662 22.86 21.75 41.05
C GLY A 662 24.06 21.29 40.21
N MET A 663 23.89 20.31 39.32
CA MET A 663 24.98 19.84 38.44
C MET A 663 25.29 20.86 37.34
N PRO A 664 26.58 21.14 37.03
CA PRO A 664 26.95 22.02 35.91
C PRO A 664 26.37 21.53 34.57
N LEU A 665 25.92 22.46 33.71
CA LEU A 665 25.26 22.13 32.43
C LEU A 665 26.06 21.13 31.57
N HIS A 666 27.38 21.28 31.49
CA HIS A 666 28.25 20.35 30.74
C HIS A 666 28.18 18.93 31.30
N GLU A 667 28.35 18.79 32.62
CA GLU A 667 28.33 17.49 33.30
C GLU A 667 26.95 16.87 33.28
N ALA A 668 25.89 17.67 33.45
CA ALA A 668 24.49 17.23 33.41
C ALA A 668 24.12 16.63 32.06
N VAL A 669 24.54 17.26 30.96
CA VAL A 669 24.28 16.77 29.59
C VAL A 669 24.97 15.42 29.34
N VAL A 670 26.22 15.28 29.78
CA VAL A 670 26.99 14.02 29.62
C VAL A 670 26.46 12.92 30.53
N ASP A 671 26.17 13.23 31.79
CA ASP A 671 25.69 12.27 32.79
C ASP A 671 24.32 11.70 32.41
N ALA A 672 23.36 12.58 32.09
CA ALA A 672 22.03 12.17 31.67
C ALA A 672 22.08 11.28 30.43
N GLY A 673 22.90 11.66 29.45
CA GLY A 673 23.11 10.87 28.25
C GLY A 673 23.75 9.51 28.54
N ALA A 674 24.67 9.42 29.51
CA ALA A 674 25.32 8.16 29.86
C ALA A 674 24.35 7.20 30.57
N VAL A 675 23.58 7.70 31.55
CA VAL A 675 22.61 6.90 32.32
C VAL A 675 21.48 6.40 31.41
N ARG A 676 21.01 7.21 30.47
CA ARG A 676 19.96 6.80 29.52
C ARG A 676 20.48 5.93 28.37
N PHE A 677 21.78 5.64 28.30
CA PHE A 677 22.36 4.89 27.17
C PHE A 677 21.79 3.52 26.93
N ARG A 678 21.89 2.69 27.95
CA ARG A 678 21.45 1.32 27.89
C ARG A 678 19.92 1.20 27.71
N PRO A 679 19.07 1.94 28.45
CA PRO A 679 17.62 1.90 28.23
C PRO A 679 17.23 2.26 26.79
N MET A 680 17.75 3.37 26.24
CA MET A 680 17.39 3.80 24.88
C MET A 680 17.92 2.85 23.77
N MET A 681 19.05 2.17 23.99
CA MET A 681 19.51 1.13 23.06
C MET A 681 18.56 -0.08 23.05
N LEU A 682 18.07 -0.46 24.22
CA LEU A 682 17.21 -1.62 24.38
C LEU A 682 15.84 -1.37 23.76
N THR A 683 15.30 -0.16 23.86
CA THR A 683 14.05 0.25 23.18
C THR A 683 14.23 0.23 21.66
N ALA A 684 15.31 0.84 21.14
CA ALA A 684 15.63 0.78 19.71
C ALA A 684 15.81 -0.66 19.21
N ALA A 685 16.49 -1.52 19.98
CA ALA A 685 16.66 -2.93 19.64
C ALA A 685 15.33 -3.70 19.65
N ALA A 686 14.42 -3.40 20.58
CA ALA A 686 13.10 -4.03 20.63
C ALA A 686 12.26 -3.66 19.39
N VAL A 687 12.29 -2.38 18.99
CA VAL A 687 11.62 -1.93 17.75
C VAL A 687 12.21 -2.61 16.52
N VAL A 688 13.54 -2.69 16.42
CA VAL A 688 14.23 -3.36 15.30
C VAL A 688 13.87 -4.85 15.24
N VAL A 689 13.86 -5.56 16.37
CA VAL A 689 13.49 -6.98 16.44
C VAL A 689 12.03 -7.20 16.07
N ALA A 690 11.12 -6.36 16.56
CA ALA A 690 9.71 -6.44 16.21
C ALA A 690 9.48 -6.17 14.71
N ALA A 691 10.12 -5.14 14.16
CA ALA A 691 10.02 -4.79 12.75
C ALA A 691 10.68 -5.83 11.83
N MET A 692 11.71 -6.54 12.28
CA MET A 692 12.37 -7.59 11.50
C MET A 692 11.42 -8.72 11.10
N VAL A 693 10.40 -9.02 11.93
CA VAL A 693 9.37 -10.01 11.60
C VAL A 693 8.47 -9.52 10.46
N ILE A 694 8.20 -8.21 10.40
CA ILE A 694 7.38 -7.58 9.36
C ILE A 694 8.12 -7.51 8.02
N LEU A 695 9.47 -7.48 8.04
CA LEU A 695 10.31 -7.32 6.86
C LEU A 695 10.03 -8.33 5.73
N PHE A 696 9.55 -9.52 6.08
CA PHE A 696 9.25 -10.59 5.13
C PHE A 696 7.88 -10.45 4.45
N ASP A 697 7.01 -9.57 4.94
CA ASP A 697 5.74 -9.28 4.29
C ASP A 697 5.92 -8.28 3.14
N PRO A 698 5.60 -8.63 1.88
CA PRO A 698 5.82 -7.74 0.74
C PRO A 698 5.16 -6.36 0.87
N ILE A 699 3.97 -6.27 1.48
CA ILE A 699 3.19 -5.03 1.58
C ILE A 699 3.74 -4.10 2.67
N PHE A 700 4.14 -4.67 3.80
CA PHE A 700 4.59 -3.90 4.98
C PHE A 700 6.11 -3.85 5.12
N GLN A 701 6.86 -4.45 4.19
CA GLN A 701 8.32 -4.38 4.13
C GLN A 701 8.83 -2.94 4.23
N GLY A 702 8.21 -2.01 3.50
CA GLY A 702 8.59 -0.59 3.53
C GLY A 702 8.47 0.05 4.92
N LEU A 703 7.39 -0.27 5.65
CA LEU A 703 7.19 0.17 7.04
C LEU A 703 8.28 -0.39 7.95
N ALA A 704 8.60 -1.68 7.82
CA ALA A 704 9.64 -2.34 8.60
C ALA A 704 11.02 -1.72 8.36
N ILE A 705 11.40 -1.51 7.10
CA ILE A 705 12.66 -0.86 6.73
C ILE A 705 12.72 0.54 7.31
N SER A 706 11.64 1.32 7.21
CA SER A 706 11.57 2.66 7.79
C SER A 706 11.80 2.67 9.30
N LEU A 707 11.14 1.78 10.05
CA LEU A 707 11.33 1.68 11.49
C LEU A 707 12.74 1.20 11.84
N MET A 708 13.20 0.11 11.25
CA MET A 708 14.52 -0.47 11.56
C MET A 708 15.65 0.51 11.26
N ALA A 709 15.71 1.02 10.04
CA ALA A 709 16.79 1.92 9.63
C ALA A 709 16.66 3.31 10.27
N GLY A 710 15.43 3.79 10.48
CA GLY A 710 15.15 5.05 11.17
C GLY A 710 15.58 5.03 12.62
N GLU A 711 15.23 3.98 13.37
CA GLU A 711 15.63 3.82 14.78
C GLU A 711 17.15 3.61 14.91
N VAL A 712 17.76 2.81 14.04
CA VAL A 712 19.22 2.63 14.03
C VAL A 712 19.92 3.97 13.77
N ALA A 713 19.48 4.73 12.75
CA ALA A 713 20.06 6.04 12.48
C ALA A 713 19.84 7.02 13.63
N SER A 714 18.65 7.04 14.23
CA SER A 714 18.34 7.92 15.36
C SER A 714 19.18 7.59 16.60
N LEU A 715 19.38 6.30 16.88
CA LEU A 715 20.19 5.85 18.02
C LEU A 715 21.62 6.40 17.98
N PHE A 716 22.22 6.51 16.80
CA PHE A 716 23.57 7.06 16.63
C PHE A 716 23.59 8.58 16.47
N LEU A 717 22.67 9.14 15.67
CA LEU A 717 22.70 10.54 15.27
C LEU A 717 21.94 11.44 16.24
N SER A 718 20.65 11.17 16.48
CA SER A 718 19.79 11.99 17.35
C SER A 718 20.32 12.04 18.77
N ARG A 719 20.83 10.91 19.25
CA ARG A 719 21.40 10.77 20.58
C ARG A 719 22.63 11.65 20.83
N ALA A 720 23.41 11.94 19.79
CA ALA A 720 24.54 12.85 19.87
C ALA A 720 24.09 14.30 19.61
N ALA A 721 23.26 14.49 18.60
CA ALA A 721 22.81 15.81 18.16
C ALA A 721 21.93 16.52 19.18
N VAL A 722 20.95 15.84 19.80
CA VAL A 722 20.00 16.47 20.75
C VAL A 722 20.73 17.06 21.98
N PRO A 723 21.61 16.33 22.69
CA PRO A 723 22.45 16.89 23.76
C PRO A 723 23.29 18.09 23.33
N ILE A 724 23.89 18.02 22.14
CA ILE A 724 24.72 19.10 21.58
C ILE A 724 23.89 20.36 21.33
N LEU A 725 22.75 20.20 20.67
CA LEU A 725 21.82 21.28 20.35
C LEU A 725 21.24 21.89 21.64
N TYR A 726 20.86 21.07 22.61
CA TYR A 726 20.38 21.52 23.92
C TYR A 726 21.45 22.30 24.68
N TYR A 727 22.69 21.78 24.72
CA TYR A 727 23.82 22.48 25.34
C TYR A 727 24.10 23.83 24.68
N MET A 728 24.00 23.91 23.35
CA MET A 728 24.17 25.17 22.61
C MET A 728 23.08 26.19 22.93
N ASP A 729 21.82 25.73 22.94
CA ASP A 729 20.65 26.54 23.25
C ASP A 729 20.73 27.12 24.67
N LYS A 730 20.91 26.26 25.68
CA LYS A 730 21.01 26.72 27.08
C LYS A 730 22.25 27.55 27.38
N ARG A 731 23.37 27.28 26.72
CA ARG A 731 24.57 28.15 26.83
C ARG A 731 24.30 29.54 26.25
N TYR A 732 23.54 29.64 25.16
CA TYR A 732 23.15 30.91 24.57
C TYR A 732 22.18 31.68 25.47
N GLU A 733 21.16 31.02 26.02
CA GLU A 733 20.22 31.60 27.00
C GLU A 733 20.94 32.13 28.24
N LEU A 734 21.84 31.33 28.84
CA LEU A 734 22.64 31.73 30.01
C LEU A 734 23.58 32.91 29.71
N ALA A 735 24.13 32.99 28.49
CA ALA A 735 24.99 34.09 28.08
C ALA A 735 24.23 35.42 27.87
N HIS A 736 22.92 35.36 27.62
CA HIS A 736 22.06 36.53 27.40
C HIS A 736 21.16 36.86 28.61
N GLY A 737 21.46 36.29 29.79
CA GLY A 737 20.83 36.68 31.06
C GLY A 737 19.47 36.03 31.36
N HIS A 738 19.09 34.97 30.64
CA HIS A 738 17.87 34.22 30.96
C HIS A 738 18.16 33.16 32.04
N THR A 739 17.34 33.12 33.10
CA THR A 739 17.39 32.08 34.14
C THR A 739 16.71 30.81 33.65
N ILE A 740 17.30 29.64 33.94
CA ILE A 740 16.66 28.34 33.71
C ILE A 740 15.45 28.27 34.65
N GLY A 741 14.24 28.25 34.08
CA GLY A 741 13.00 28.18 34.86
C GLY A 741 13.02 26.96 35.79
N SER A 742 12.91 27.17 37.09
CA SER A 742 12.80 26.06 38.04
C SER A 742 11.39 25.48 37.98
N LYS A 743 11.26 24.19 37.67
CA LYS A 743 10.03 23.43 37.95
C LYS A 743 9.84 23.43 39.47
N GLN A 744 8.75 24.03 39.96
CA GLN A 744 8.22 23.76 41.30
C GLN A 744 7.38 22.50 41.28
#